data_AF-D4MJD4-F1
#
_entry.id   AF-D4MJD4-F1
#
_cell.length_a   1.000
_cell.length_b   1.000
_cell.length_c   1.000
_cell.angle_alpha   90.00
_cell.angle_beta   90.00
_cell.angle_gamma   90.00
#
_symmetry.space_group_name_H-M   'P 1'
#
loop_
_entity.id
_entity.type
_entity.pdbx_description
1 polymer ?
#
loop_
_entity_poly.entity_id
_entity_poly.type
_entity_poly.pdbx_seq_one_letter_code
_entity_poly.pdbx_strand_id
1 'polypeptide(L)'
;MNKHNKKALMMKRALLRLKGGKGSVLFFIIAIMTVMIVLASAVYYSTISARAQVEIKYGNEQSYQSAVSLNDLVTEYLNTKTDDAFVDAIIALSPNKSLTTKGDGTDAFAELAGGLGDYKITVTKLSGDSGDEKQTIKVETEVLVNGETSTVTSIGEFTLVSKPYSFDRFFTSTGYAPNDVVMSGMTVTSTMYLDNEYSQIGSSQSGNSGINIRAEVISAGTLSINNAPINSNGDQTFDITTGNNLIMTYNGGQGAMNLNGGRIRVGGNLIQGTSFNYKNDTDVYVVGDFISGRPSDDSDCEIYVNGDAAFFGNETYMGKVYVNGDVYIDKEVNTGDKFPGGITVGGNVYLCSGSSYYGAQKAWIKSHGVDDSRIKDYTDASIRFEAKNGDNDSAYNALRANMDKARGSNEQAYSYVWPSDSGTCESLTNVKAKINEKVGNPEYTNWNMTKKFINDDGSYTVDPINYKFDNATEPQVQDERFKDTGSTKNQLVVSAQKFGQYVIMGDMRITAGTWDGYNIVFDTTMPGGNDIDMYVYLPANCFMKKTPPANEWSSPTYSFSNKSEDKSKFNCFRWNNEPDGQFAGWFSVLTKGKGSVIFVIGDGVTYFAQTRVFMGHYNLLKEVLPDAIAADGKVTNTDKFSEAKISAIMRTNDTDARKQTLFKQNILDKYKNSGGIHNNLFVVAINKNSDVNFDMQYNTFCGFIYAPYMTFGAGKSTEGHFAMLGGLIVSDYEMPNTSRVYMATIPYDYYDRYVDSTLTGAEKEDARFDYMEKLISNSGGEIGTLGSSSSRSWRKYGYN
;
A
#
# COMPACT_ATOMS: atom_id res chain seq x y z
N MET A 1 30.30 -53.90 49.89
CA MET A 1 29.14 -54.75 49.49
C MET A 1 28.08 -53.87 48.84
N ASN A 2 27.87 -54.01 47.54
CA ASN A 2 27.13 -53.03 46.71
C ASN A 2 25.60 -53.06 46.91
N LYS A 3 24.99 -51.86 47.03
CA LYS A 3 23.54 -51.60 47.24
C LYS A 3 22.63 -52.20 46.15
N HIS A 4 23.16 -52.47 44.95
CA HIS A 4 22.42 -53.10 43.85
C HIS A 4 22.03 -54.55 44.10
N ASN A 5 22.82 -55.32 44.86
CA ASN A 5 22.52 -56.75 45.09
C ASN A 5 21.39 -56.99 46.10
N LYS A 6 21.02 -55.99 46.92
CA LYS A 6 19.92 -56.10 47.90
C LYS A 6 18.53 -55.96 47.26
N LYS A 7 18.35 -55.07 46.27
CA LYS A 7 17.05 -54.86 45.60
C LYS A 7 16.67 -56.02 44.68
N ALA A 8 17.64 -56.55 43.91
CA ALA A 8 17.41 -57.71 43.06
C ALA A 8 17.03 -58.98 43.86
N LEU A 9 17.63 -59.17 45.05
CA LEU A 9 17.32 -60.30 45.92
C LEU A 9 15.92 -60.18 46.57
N MET A 10 15.48 -58.98 46.91
CA MET A 10 14.13 -58.74 47.44
C MET A 10 13.05 -58.97 46.38
N MET A 11 13.28 -58.50 45.14
CA MET A 11 12.36 -58.69 44.02
C MET A 11 12.24 -60.17 43.64
N LYS A 12 13.36 -60.92 43.68
CA LYS A 12 13.38 -62.36 43.43
C LYS A 12 12.66 -63.16 44.53
N ARG A 13 12.76 -62.75 45.80
CA ARG A 13 12.01 -63.34 46.93
C ARG A 13 10.50 -63.05 46.87
N ALA A 14 10.11 -61.86 46.40
CA ALA A 14 8.70 -61.52 46.20
C ALA A 14 8.06 -62.33 45.07
N LEU A 15 8.77 -62.49 43.94
CA LEU A 15 8.35 -63.32 42.81
C LEU A 15 8.29 -64.81 43.14
N LEU A 16 9.19 -65.32 44.00
CA LEU A 16 9.15 -66.71 44.48
C LEU A 16 7.98 -66.97 45.44
N ARG A 17 7.58 -65.98 46.26
CA ARG A 17 6.37 -66.08 47.11
C ARG A 17 5.08 -66.04 46.30
N LEU A 18 5.07 -65.40 45.13
CA LEU A 18 3.95 -65.38 44.17
C LEU A 18 3.73 -66.73 43.46
N LYS A 19 4.72 -67.63 43.44
CA LYS A 19 4.63 -68.95 42.79
C LYS A 19 4.13 -70.09 43.72
N GLY A 20 3.93 -69.81 45.01
CA GLY A 20 3.46 -70.78 46.00
C GLY A 20 1.93 -70.92 45.97
N GLY A 21 1.43 -72.05 45.47
CA GLY A 21 0.03 -72.28 45.10
C GLY A 21 -1.03 -72.38 46.21
N LYS A 22 -1.04 -71.50 47.22
CA LYS A 22 -2.18 -71.38 48.15
C LYS A 22 -2.43 -69.92 48.54
N GLY A 23 -3.38 -69.28 47.82
CA GLY A 23 -4.02 -68.01 48.16
C GLY A 23 -3.49 -66.79 47.43
N SER A 24 -4.06 -66.41 46.28
CA SER A 24 -3.83 -65.06 45.71
C SER A 24 -4.71 -64.63 44.51
N VAL A 25 -5.72 -65.38 44.05
CA VAL A 25 -6.53 -64.89 42.88
C VAL A 25 -7.30 -63.62 43.25
N LEU A 26 -7.89 -63.57 44.45
CA LEU A 26 -8.62 -62.40 44.95
C LEU A 26 -7.69 -61.18 45.12
N PHE A 27 -6.48 -61.37 45.66
CA PHE A 27 -5.48 -60.30 45.80
C PHE A 27 -4.97 -59.79 44.45
N PHE A 28 -4.85 -60.67 43.45
CA PHE A 28 -4.45 -60.29 42.09
C PHE A 28 -5.56 -59.48 41.39
N ILE A 29 -6.82 -59.88 41.55
CA ILE A 29 -7.97 -59.14 41.03
C ILE A 29 -8.07 -57.76 41.71
N ILE A 30 -7.96 -57.69 43.05
CA ILE A 30 -7.99 -56.42 43.78
C ILE A 30 -6.84 -55.51 43.32
N ALA A 31 -5.61 -56.03 43.19
CA ALA A 31 -4.48 -55.24 42.72
C ALA A 31 -4.70 -54.70 41.29
N ILE A 32 -5.23 -55.51 40.37
CA ILE A 32 -5.56 -55.06 39.01
C ILE A 32 -6.68 -54.01 39.03
N MET A 33 -7.75 -54.21 39.81
CA MET A 33 -8.84 -53.25 39.93
C MET A 33 -8.37 -51.93 40.54
N THR A 34 -7.50 -51.95 41.55
CA THR A 34 -6.92 -50.72 42.12
C THR A 34 -6.07 -49.98 41.08
N VAL A 35 -5.25 -50.69 40.31
CA VAL A 35 -4.47 -50.08 39.22
C VAL A 35 -5.36 -49.50 38.12
N MET A 36 -6.44 -50.20 37.74
CA MET A 36 -7.40 -49.68 36.75
C MET A 36 -8.15 -48.44 37.27
N ILE A 37 -8.55 -48.40 38.54
CA ILE A 37 -9.20 -47.22 39.14
C ILE A 37 -8.22 -46.05 39.16
N VAL A 38 -6.96 -46.27 39.56
CA VAL A 38 -5.94 -45.21 39.57
C VAL A 38 -5.67 -44.68 38.17
N LEU A 39 -5.59 -45.56 37.15
CA LEU A 39 -5.42 -45.15 35.75
C LEU A 39 -6.65 -44.40 35.23
N ALA A 40 -7.87 -44.88 35.51
CA ALA A 40 -9.10 -44.22 35.10
C ALA A 40 -9.27 -42.84 35.76
N SER A 41 -8.94 -42.71 37.06
CA SER A 41 -8.92 -41.42 37.75
C SER A 41 -7.86 -40.49 37.17
N ALA A 42 -6.65 -40.99 36.88
CA ALA A 42 -5.59 -40.18 36.25
C ALA A 42 -6.00 -39.67 34.85
N VAL A 43 -6.63 -40.53 34.05
CA VAL A 43 -7.18 -40.15 32.74
C VAL A 43 -8.28 -39.10 32.91
N TYR A 44 -9.24 -39.32 33.82
CA TYR A 44 -10.33 -38.38 34.10
C TYR A 44 -9.82 -36.99 34.53
N TYR A 45 -8.88 -36.92 35.48
CA TYR A 45 -8.28 -35.66 35.90
C TYR A 45 -7.45 -35.01 34.79
N SER A 46 -6.76 -35.79 33.96
CA SER A 46 -6.05 -35.26 32.79
C SER A 46 -7.01 -34.65 31.76
N THR A 47 -8.16 -35.27 31.53
CA THR A 47 -9.17 -34.79 30.58
C THR A 47 -9.87 -33.54 31.11
N ILE A 48 -10.18 -33.48 32.41
CA ILE A 48 -10.72 -32.26 33.05
C ILE A 48 -9.71 -31.12 32.98
N SER A 49 -8.43 -31.39 33.28
CA SER A 49 -7.37 -30.38 33.20
C SER A 49 -7.19 -29.88 31.77
N ALA A 50 -7.19 -30.78 30.78
CA ALA A 50 -7.10 -30.40 29.36
C ALA A 50 -8.31 -29.58 28.90
N ARG A 51 -9.52 -29.96 29.32
CA ARG A 51 -10.74 -29.19 29.03
C ARG A 51 -10.68 -27.78 29.64
N ALA A 52 -10.30 -27.67 30.91
CA ALA A 52 -10.16 -26.37 31.57
C ALA A 52 -9.12 -25.48 30.87
N GLN A 53 -7.99 -26.04 30.43
CA GLN A 53 -7.00 -25.31 29.62
C GLN A 53 -7.54 -24.83 28.28
N VAL A 54 -8.36 -25.64 27.59
CA VAL A 54 -8.99 -25.26 26.32
C VAL A 54 -10.06 -24.17 26.53
N GLU A 55 -10.87 -24.26 27.59
CA GLU A 55 -11.88 -23.24 27.93
C GLU A 55 -11.22 -21.89 28.25
N ILE A 56 -10.11 -21.89 29.02
CA ILE A 56 -9.30 -20.68 29.28
C ILE A 56 -8.71 -20.11 27.99
N LYS A 57 -8.18 -20.97 27.10
CA LYS A 57 -7.61 -20.52 25.83
C LYS A 57 -8.66 -19.88 24.93
N TYR A 58 -9.83 -20.49 24.83
CA TYR A 58 -10.95 -19.97 24.03
C TYR A 58 -11.51 -18.67 24.60
N GLY A 59 -11.65 -18.57 25.92
CA GLY A 59 -12.03 -17.33 26.61
C GLY A 59 -11.06 -16.19 26.31
N ASN A 60 -9.74 -16.47 26.41
CA ASN A 60 -8.68 -15.50 26.08
C ASN A 60 -8.69 -15.07 24.61
N GLU A 61 -8.87 -16.00 23.66
CA GLU A 61 -8.96 -15.67 22.23
C GLU A 61 -10.19 -14.81 21.93
N GLN A 62 -11.35 -15.12 22.53
CA GLN A 62 -12.56 -14.32 22.38
C GLN A 62 -12.42 -12.92 22.99
N SER A 63 -11.92 -12.82 24.22
CA SER A 63 -11.72 -11.52 24.87
C SER A 63 -10.73 -10.65 24.10
N TYR A 64 -9.67 -11.24 23.53
CA TYR A 64 -8.70 -10.52 22.72
C TYR A 64 -9.32 -9.99 21.41
N GLN A 65 -10.04 -10.83 20.66
CA GLN A 65 -10.67 -10.40 19.40
C GLN A 65 -11.73 -9.31 19.62
N SER A 66 -12.54 -9.45 20.67
CA SER A 66 -13.50 -8.41 21.05
C SER A 66 -12.82 -7.11 21.49
N ALA A 67 -11.70 -7.19 22.22
CA ALA A 67 -10.92 -6.02 22.61
C ALA A 67 -10.31 -5.30 21.39
N VAL A 68 -9.84 -6.04 20.38
CA VAL A 68 -9.36 -5.47 19.10
C VAL A 68 -10.49 -4.74 18.38
N SER A 69 -11.63 -5.41 18.15
CA SER A 69 -12.75 -4.80 17.43
C SER A 69 -13.31 -3.55 18.12
N LEU A 70 -13.43 -3.57 19.45
CA LEU A 70 -13.86 -2.41 20.23
C LEU A 70 -12.82 -1.29 20.18
N ASN A 71 -11.54 -1.63 20.26
CA ASN A 71 -10.47 -0.64 20.14
C ASN A 71 -10.51 0.03 18.76
N ASP A 72 -10.71 -0.73 17.69
CA ASP A 72 -10.80 -0.22 16.33
C ASP A 72 -12.01 0.69 16.15
N LEU A 73 -13.17 0.29 16.68
CA LEU A 73 -14.40 1.11 16.67
C LEU A 73 -14.19 2.45 17.41
N VAL A 74 -13.53 2.43 18.57
CA VAL A 74 -13.21 3.66 19.31
C VAL A 74 -12.25 4.54 18.51
N THR A 75 -11.23 3.95 17.88
CA THR A 75 -10.32 4.73 17.03
C THR A 75 -10.98 5.28 15.77
N GLU A 76 -11.93 4.55 15.16
CA GLU A 76 -12.74 5.03 14.03
C GLU A 76 -13.67 6.17 14.46
N TYR A 77 -14.27 6.06 15.65
CA TYR A 77 -15.09 7.13 16.21
C TYR A 77 -14.29 8.41 16.44
N LEU A 78 -13.09 8.31 17.03
CA LEU A 78 -12.18 9.45 17.21
C LEU A 78 -11.77 10.09 15.88
N ASN A 79 -11.72 9.32 14.78
CA ASN A 79 -11.43 9.81 13.44
C ASN A 79 -12.61 10.47 12.72
N THR A 80 -13.84 10.05 13.02
CA THR A 80 -15.04 10.44 12.24
C THR A 80 -15.88 11.52 12.90
N LYS A 81 -15.73 11.74 14.22
CA LYS A 81 -16.54 12.66 15.02
C LYS A 81 -15.66 13.74 15.66
N THR A 82 -15.12 14.62 14.83
CA THR A 82 -14.17 15.68 15.24
C THR A 82 -14.80 16.75 16.15
N ASP A 83 -16.12 16.95 16.05
CA ASP A 83 -16.92 17.97 16.76
C ASP A 83 -17.78 17.37 17.89
N ASP A 84 -17.35 16.24 18.46
CA ASP A 84 -18.06 15.58 19.56
C ASP A 84 -17.52 16.00 20.93
N ALA A 85 -18.43 16.19 21.90
CA ALA A 85 -18.10 16.54 23.28
C ALA A 85 -17.13 15.55 23.93
N PHE A 86 -17.13 14.30 23.47
CA PHE A 86 -16.20 13.27 23.90
C PHE A 86 -14.74 13.57 23.48
N VAL A 87 -14.53 13.98 22.23
CA VAL A 87 -13.19 14.30 21.70
C VAL A 87 -12.64 15.56 22.38
N ASP A 88 -13.50 16.55 22.62
CA ASP A 88 -13.11 17.76 23.35
C ASP A 88 -12.71 17.47 24.80
N ALA A 89 -13.38 16.51 25.46
CA ALA A 89 -13.01 16.08 26.81
C ALA A 89 -11.62 15.41 26.86
N ILE A 90 -11.24 14.66 25.84
CA ILE A 90 -9.90 14.04 25.72
C ILE A 90 -8.82 15.12 25.53
N ILE A 91 -9.07 16.10 24.66
CA ILE A 91 -8.11 17.19 24.38
C ILE A 91 -7.88 18.06 25.62
N ALA A 92 -8.94 18.31 26.39
CA ALA A 92 -8.88 19.07 27.63
C ALA A 92 -8.14 18.34 28.77
N LEU A 93 -7.80 17.05 28.60
CA LEU A 93 -6.95 16.35 29.57
C LEU A 93 -5.57 17.00 29.64
N SER A 94 -5.06 17.12 30.86
CA SER A 94 -3.62 17.37 31.05
C SER A 94 -2.82 16.11 30.69
N PRO A 95 -1.55 16.24 30.27
CA PRO A 95 -0.68 15.08 30.07
C PRO A 95 -0.67 14.13 31.27
N ASN A 96 -0.70 12.83 30.99
CA ASN A 96 -0.82 11.70 31.91
C ASN A 96 -2.12 11.62 32.73
N LYS A 97 -3.20 12.25 32.25
CA LYS A 97 -4.56 12.07 32.80
C LYS A 97 -5.40 11.20 31.88
N SER A 98 -6.39 10.52 32.47
CA SER A 98 -7.20 9.52 31.78
C SER A 98 -8.69 9.74 31.98
N LEU A 99 -9.47 9.37 30.97
CA LEU A 99 -10.91 9.14 31.03
C LEU A 99 -11.16 7.64 30.93
N THR A 100 -12.05 7.10 31.76
CA THR A 100 -12.31 5.65 31.82
C THR A 100 -13.81 5.40 31.84
N THR A 101 -14.26 4.39 31.10
CA THR A 101 -15.65 3.92 31.16
C THR A 101 -15.93 3.19 32.46
N LYS A 102 -17.18 3.19 32.90
CA LYS A 102 -17.65 2.25 33.91
C LYS A 102 -17.51 0.85 33.32
N GLY A 103 -16.82 -0.04 34.03
CA GLY A 103 -16.53 -1.41 33.58
C GLY A 103 -17.75 -2.34 33.47
N ASP A 104 -18.96 -1.76 33.43
CA ASP A 104 -20.27 -2.41 33.25
C ASP A 104 -20.98 -1.95 31.96
N GLY A 105 -20.36 -1.07 31.17
CA GLY A 105 -20.94 -0.59 29.90
C GLY A 105 -22.22 0.23 30.04
N THR A 106 -22.44 0.93 31.17
CA THR A 106 -23.70 1.69 31.43
C THR A 106 -23.59 3.22 31.36
N ASP A 107 -22.48 3.78 30.88
CA ASP A 107 -22.27 5.24 30.80
C ASP A 107 -22.31 5.78 29.36
N ALA A 108 -21.99 7.07 29.15
CA ALA A 108 -22.10 7.73 27.84
C ALA A 108 -21.25 7.06 26.74
N PHE A 109 -20.22 6.28 27.10
CA PHE A 109 -19.45 5.46 26.15
C PHE A 109 -20.22 4.21 25.67
N ALA A 110 -21.31 3.83 26.35
CA ALA A 110 -22.15 2.69 26.00
C ALA A 110 -22.91 2.86 24.69
N GLU A 111 -23.20 4.10 24.28
CA GLU A 111 -23.87 4.37 23.00
C GLU A 111 -23.02 3.97 21.78
N LEU A 112 -21.67 3.96 21.91
CA LEU A 112 -20.78 3.50 20.84
C LEU A 112 -20.83 1.96 20.65
N ALA A 113 -21.08 1.20 21.71
CA ALA A 113 -20.85 -0.25 21.75
C ALA A 113 -22.05 -1.02 22.35
N GLY A 114 -23.26 -0.58 22.01
CA GLY A 114 -24.50 -1.16 22.50
C GLY A 114 -24.60 -2.67 22.20
N GLY A 115 -24.59 -3.48 23.26
CA GLY A 115 -24.79 -4.94 23.19
C GLY A 115 -23.53 -5.80 23.31
N LEU A 116 -22.35 -5.23 23.62
CA LEU A 116 -21.06 -5.94 23.58
C LEU A 116 -20.55 -6.54 24.92
N GLY A 117 -21.32 -6.49 26.01
CA GLY A 117 -20.97 -7.12 27.30
C GLY A 117 -20.12 -6.24 28.23
N ASP A 118 -19.43 -6.85 29.21
CA ASP A 118 -18.58 -6.14 30.19
C ASP A 118 -17.24 -5.75 29.55
N TYR A 119 -17.04 -4.45 29.33
CA TYR A 119 -15.78 -3.89 28.83
C TYR A 119 -15.41 -2.60 29.57
N LYS A 120 -14.12 -2.26 29.52
CA LYS A 120 -13.56 -1.05 30.09
C LYS A 120 -12.61 -0.39 29.09
N ILE A 121 -12.92 0.84 28.70
CA ILE A 121 -12.05 1.64 27.84
C ILE A 121 -11.40 2.74 28.69
N THR A 122 -10.08 2.88 28.61
CA THR A 122 -9.32 3.94 29.26
C THR A 122 -8.56 4.73 28.21
N VAL A 123 -8.85 6.03 28.11
CA VAL A 123 -8.17 6.95 27.22
C VAL A 123 -7.26 7.85 28.04
N THR A 124 -5.94 7.78 27.83
CA THR A 124 -4.92 8.54 28.57
C THR A 124 -4.20 9.49 27.63
N LYS A 125 -4.07 10.77 27.99
CA LYS A 125 -3.21 11.69 27.25
C LYS A 125 -1.75 11.44 27.63
N LEU A 126 -0.87 11.18 26.68
CA LEU A 126 0.56 10.97 26.92
C LEU A 126 1.36 12.28 26.80
N SER A 127 1.06 13.10 25.80
CA SER A 127 1.77 14.37 25.56
C SER A 127 0.94 15.38 24.74
N GLY A 128 1.34 16.65 24.78
CA GLY A 128 0.67 17.78 24.11
C GLY A 128 -0.31 18.51 25.02
N ASP A 129 -0.26 19.84 25.04
CA ASP A 129 -1.23 20.71 25.71
C ASP A 129 -2.38 21.09 24.78
N SER A 130 -3.45 21.69 25.31
CA SER A 130 -4.67 22.03 24.54
C SER A 130 -4.42 22.95 23.34
N GLY A 131 -3.27 23.64 23.28
CA GLY A 131 -2.86 24.50 22.17
C GLY A 131 -1.76 23.94 21.28
N ASP A 132 -1.23 22.74 21.57
CA ASP A 132 -0.16 22.15 20.78
C ASP A 132 -0.67 21.55 19.47
N GLU A 133 0.12 21.71 18.41
CA GLU A 133 -0.18 21.18 17.08
C GLU A 133 -0.38 19.66 17.09
N LYS A 134 0.23 18.93 18.04
CA LYS A 134 0.16 17.48 18.17
C LYS A 134 -0.10 17.06 19.62
N GLN A 135 -0.98 16.08 19.82
CA GLN A 135 -1.25 15.46 21.11
C GLN A 135 -1.20 13.95 20.99
N THR A 136 -0.38 13.30 21.80
CA THR A 136 -0.32 11.84 21.82
C THR A 136 -1.26 11.33 22.90
N ILE A 137 -2.07 10.33 22.59
CA ILE A 137 -2.95 9.69 23.55
C ILE A 137 -2.85 8.15 23.46
N LYS A 138 -3.34 7.45 24.46
CA LYS A 138 -3.29 6.00 24.60
C LYS A 138 -4.68 5.50 24.90
N VAL A 139 -5.19 4.55 24.12
CA VAL A 139 -6.48 3.88 24.32
C VAL A 139 -6.22 2.46 24.76
N GLU A 140 -6.66 2.13 25.96
CA GLU A 140 -6.62 0.78 26.51
C GLU A 140 -8.03 0.23 26.57
N THR A 141 -8.27 -0.86 25.84
CA THR A 141 -9.57 -1.54 25.77
C THR A 141 -9.43 -2.88 26.46
N GLU A 142 -10.11 -3.04 27.58
CA GLU A 142 -10.16 -4.26 28.38
C GLU A 142 -11.53 -4.92 28.20
N VAL A 143 -11.55 -6.21 27.90
CA VAL A 143 -12.79 -6.99 27.72
C VAL A 143 -12.73 -8.26 28.56
N LEU A 144 -13.84 -8.56 29.26
CA LEU A 144 -14.00 -9.76 30.07
C LEU A 144 -14.92 -10.76 29.36
N VAL A 145 -14.42 -11.97 29.07
CA VAL A 145 -15.22 -13.07 28.52
C VAL A 145 -14.98 -14.34 29.34
N ASN A 146 -16.05 -14.91 29.91
CA ASN A 146 -16.01 -16.15 30.69
C ASN A 146 -15.00 -16.15 31.87
N GLY A 147 -14.72 -14.99 32.45
CA GLY A 147 -13.77 -14.84 33.57
C GLY A 147 -12.32 -14.57 33.17
N GLU A 148 -12.00 -14.58 31.86
CA GLU A 148 -10.70 -14.21 31.31
C GLU A 148 -10.73 -12.77 30.78
N THR A 149 -9.65 -12.01 31.01
CA THR A 149 -9.55 -10.59 30.66
C THR A 149 -8.42 -10.38 29.65
N SER A 150 -8.69 -9.64 28.58
CA SER A 150 -7.67 -9.20 27.63
C SER A 150 -7.68 -7.69 27.48
N THR A 151 -6.49 -7.10 27.43
CA THR A 151 -6.31 -5.66 27.24
C THR A 151 -5.56 -5.41 25.94
N VAL A 152 -6.18 -4.65 25.03
CA VAL A 152 -5.53 -4.14 23.81
C VAL A 152 -5.18 -2.68 24.05
N THR A 153 -3.94 -2.32 23.76
CA THR A 153 -3.45 -0.95 23.87
C THR A 153 -3.15 -0.41 22.49
N SER A 154 -3.59 0.81 22.24
CA SER A 154 -3.32 1.56 21.01
C SER A 154 -2.85 2.95 21.37
N ILE A 155 -1.76 3.41 20.76
CA ILE A 155 -1.29 4.78 20.96
C ILE A 155 -1.68 5.59 19.73
N GLY A 156 -2.38 6.69 19.93
CA GLY A 156 -2.86 7.68 18.97
C GLY A 156 -2.03 8.95 18.96
N GLU A 157 -1.90 9.64 17.84
CA GLU A 157 -1.58 11.08 17.81
C GLU A 157 -2.75 11.85 17.19
N PHE A 158 -3.23 12.91 17.84
CA PHE A 158 -4.10 13.96 17.31
C PHE A 158 -3.24 15.10 16.78
N THR A 159 -3.52 15.60 15.58
CA THR A 159 -3.01 16.91 15.13
C THR A 159 -4.12 17.97 15.31
N LEU A 160 -3.81 19.21 15.66
CA LEU A 160 -4.79 20.30 15.90
C LEU A 160 -4.68 21.46 14.90
N VAL A 161 -3.60 21.50 14.11
CA VAL A 161 -3.36 22.51 13.08
C VAL A 161 -2.90 21.81 11.81
N SER A 162 -3.78 21.67 10.83
CA SER A 162 -3.38 21.26 9.49
C SER A 162 -2.54 22.39 8.89
N LYS A 163 -1.30 22.09 8.49
CA LYS A 163 -0.69 22.83 7.39
C LYS A 163 -1.52 22.52 6.12
N PRO A 164 -1.62 23.47 5.17
CA PRO A 164 -2.18 23.18 3.86
C PRO A 164 -1.46 21.97 3.27
N TYR A 165 -2.25 21.03 2.76
CA TYR A 165 -1.78 19.73 2.31
C TYR A 165 -1.01 19.89 1.01
N SER A 166 0.28 19.52 0.99
CA SER A 166 0.99 19.41 -0.28
C SER A 166 0.48 18.16 -0.99
N PHE A 167 -0.32 18.35 -2.06
CA PHE A 167 -0.95 17.26 -2.80
C PHE A 167 0.05 16.53 -3.71
N ASP A 168 1.27 16.25 -3.26
CA ASP A 168 2.35 15.63 -4.04
C ASP A 168 2.23 14.09 -4.19
N ARG A 169 1.29 13.49 -3.46
CA ARG A 169 1.04 12.04 -3.41
C ARG A 169 0.13 11.52 -4.53
N PHE A 170 0.51 11.78 -5.78
CA PHE A 170 -0.30 11.41 -6.94
C PHE A 170 -0.29 9.92 -7.29
N PHE A 171 0.58 9.12 -6.67
CA PHE A 171 0.59 7.66 -6.84
C PHE A 171 0.65 7.00 -5.48
N THR A 172 -0.53 6.67 -4.94
CA THR A 172 -0.71 6.33 -3.53
C THR A 172 -1.69 5.18 -3.33
N SER A 173 -1.26 4.17 -2.57
CA SER A 173 -2.19 3.24 -1.93
C SER A 173 -2.43 3.65 -0.48
N THR A 174 -3.68 3.89 -0.10
CA THR A 174 -4.06 4.44 1.21
C THR A 174 -4.13 3.39 2.33
N GLY A 175 -4.25 2.11 1.99
CA GLY A 175 -4.40 1.03 2.97
C GLY A 175 -5.80 0.89 3.60
N TYR A 176 -6.82 1.59 3.12
CA TYR A 176 -8.18 1.52 3.71
C TYR A 176 -8.92 0.18 3.51
N ALA A 177 -8.47 -0.62 2.57
CA ALA A 177 -8.89 -1.99 2.32
C ALA A 177 -7.72 -2.93 2.63
N PRO A 178 -7.99 -4.07 3.26
CA PRO A 178 -6.98 -4.95 3.83
C PRO A 178 -6.29 -5.84 2.79
N ASN A 179 -6.30 -5.49 1.50
CA ASN A 179 -5.66 -6.33 0.48
C ASN A 179 -4.20 -5.90 0.26
N ASP A 180 -3.39 -6.88 -0.10
CA ASP A 180 -1.99 -6.67 -0.45
C ASP A 180 -1.89 -5.90 -1.78
N VAL A 181 -0.98 -4.93 -1.81
CA VAL A 181 -0.61 -4.25 -3.04
C VAL A 181 0.27 -5.19 -3.87
N VAL A 182 -0.09 -5.47 -5.12
CA VAL A 182 0.73 -6.24 -6.06
C VAL A 182 0.90 -5.47 -7.36
N MET A 183 2.14 -5.13 -7.72
CA MET A 183 2.45 -4.33 -8.92
C MET A 183 3.65 -4.86 -9.70
N SER A 184 3.54 -5.02 -11.02
CA SER A 184 4.64 -5.45 -11.89
C SER A 184 4.49 -4.97 -13.34
N GLY A 185 5.61 -4.67 -14.03
CA GLY A 185 5.62 -4.30 -15.45
C GLY A 185 5.40 -2.81 -15.78
N MET A 186 5.89 -1.88 -14.94
CA MET A 186 5.59 -0.44 -15.12
C MET A 186 6.83 0.46 -15.02
N THR A 187 6.73 1.71 -15.50
CA THR A 187 7.78 2.74 -15.40
C THR A 187 7.28 3.95 -14.62
N VAL A 188 7.52 3.97 -13.31
CA VAL A 188 7.03 5.00 -12.39
C VAL A 188 7.97 6.21 -12.37
N THR A 189 7.45 7.37 -12.78
CA THR A 189 8.21 8.63 -12.89
C THR A 189 8.02 9.60 -11.72
N SER A 190 7.06 9.35 -10.83
CA SER A 190 6.84 10.12 -9.60
C SER A 190 7.19 9.29 -8.37
N THR A 191 7.20 9.93 -7.20
CA THR A 191 7.24 9.22 -5.92
C THR A 191 6.04 8.27 -5.80
N MET A 192 6.30 7.05 -5.33
CA MET A 192 5.30 6.05 -5.00
C MET A 192 5.08 6.04 -3.49
N TYR A 193 3.82 6.18 -3.07
CA TYR A 193 3.42 6.15 -1.67
C TYR A 193 2.59 4.87 -1.39
N LEU A 194 3.02 4.08 -0.42
CA LEU A 194 2.41 2.79 -0.09
C LEU A 194 2.07 2.73 1.40
N ASP A 195 0.86 3.15 1.76
CA ASP A 195 0.44 3.27 3.17
C ASP A 195 -0.19 1.98 3.73
N ASN A 196 -0.30 0.92 2.92
CA ASN A 196 -0.74 -0.41 3.36
C ASN A 196 0.24 -1.03 4.36
N GLU A 197 -0.28 -1.93 5.20
CA GLU A 197 0.52 -2.71 6.15
C GLU A 197 1.53 -3.62 5.41
N TYR A 198 1.13 -4.18 4.28
CA TYR A 198 1.99 -4.97 3.41
C TYR A 198 1.82 -4.53 1.95
N SER A 199 2.94 -4.34 1.26
CA SER A 199 2.98 -4.04 -0.17
C SER A 199 4.03 -4.86 -0.89
N GLN A 200 3.71 -5.35 -2.08
CA GLN A 200 4.59 -6.12 -2.92
C GLN A 200 4.81 -5.48 -4.30
N ILE A 201 6.08 -5.27 -4.63
CA ILE A 201 6.55 -4.93 -5.96
C ILE A 201 7.13 -6.20 -6.60
N GLY A 202 6.62 -6.55 -7.78
CA GLY A 202 6.97 -7.73 -8.55
C GLY A 202 5.96 -8.85 -8.46
N SER A 203 6.25 -9.97 -9.13
CA SER A 203 5.30 -11.06 -9.33
C SER A 203 5.60 -12.27 -8.43
N SER A 204 4.58 -13.09 -8.18
CA SER A 204 4.77 -14.41 -7.55
C SER A 204 5.35 -15.45 -8.52
N GLN A 205 5.44 -15.16 -9.83
CA GLN A 205 5.88 -16.09 -10.87
C GLN A 205 7.34 -15.89 -11.29
N SER A 206 7.95 -16.97 -11.78
CA SER A 206 9.21 -16.92 -12.51
C SER A 206 8.99 -16.36 -13.93
N GLY A 207 9.34 -15.10 -14.18
CA GLY A 207 9.20 -14.47 -15.50
C GLY A 207 9.07 -12.96 -15.38
N ASN A 208 10.16 -12.25 -15.68
CA ASN A 208 10.35 -10.84 -15.35
C ASN A 208 9.48 -9.87 -16.17
N SER A 209 8.40 -9.36 -15.58
CA SER A 209 7.86 -8.02 -15.90
C SER A 209 8.55 -7.00 -14.98
N GLY A 210 9.79 -6.63 -15.33
CA GLY A 210 10.58 -5.64 -14.56
C GLY A 210 9.81 -4.34 -14.31
N ILE A 211 10.20 -3.62 -13.27
CA ILE A 211 9.67 -2.30 -12.92
C ILE A 211 10.78 -1.27 -13.05
N ASN A 212 10.50 -0.11 -13.63
CA ASN A 212 11.42 1.02 -13.62
C ASN A 212 10.90 2.09 -12.66
N ILE A 213 11.72 2.57 -11.76
CA ILE A 213 11.38 3.59 -10.76
C ILE A 213 12.38 4.74 -10.94
N ARG A 214 11.88 5.94 -11.26
CA ARG A 214 12.72 7.11 -11.56
C ARG A 214 12.78 8.18 -10.46
N ALA A 215 12.01 8.01 -9.38
CA ALA A 215 11.92 8.98 -8.30
C ALA A 215 12.25 8.35 -6.94
N GLU A 216 11.24 7.90 -6.18
CA GLU A 216 11.42 7.30 -4.86
C GLU A 216 10.26 6.35 -4.56
N VAL A 217 10.50 5.33 -3.72
CA VAL A 217 9.46 4.52 -3.07
C VAL A 217 9.40 4.87 -1.59
N ILE A 218 8.21 5.23 -1.12
CA ILE A 218 7.91 5.44 0.30
C ILE A 218 6.83 4.44 0.69
N SER A 219 7.13 3.57 1.65
CA SER A 219 6.17 2.61 2.20
C SER A 219 6.04 2.78 3.69
N ALA A 220 4.81 2.91 4.19
CA ALA A 220 4.54 3.00 5.62
C ALA A 220 4.70 1.64 6.32
N GLY A 221 4.19 0.58 5.70
CA GLY A 221 4.24 -0.79 6.20
C GLY A 221 5.47 -1.56 5.72
N THR A 222 5.31 -2.88 5.61
CA THR A 222 6.31 -3.79 5.06
C THR A 222 6.30 -3.68 3.54
N LEU A 223 7.47 -3.45 2.95
CA LEU A 223 7.68 -3.48 1.49
C LEU A 223 8.42 -4.75 1.10
N SER A 224 7.78 -5.57 0.27
CA SER A 224 8.39 -6.75 -0.34
C SER A 224 8.69 -6.50 -1.81
N ILE A 225 9.94 -6.68 -2.21
CA ILE A 225 10.38 -6.64 -3.60
C ILE A 225 10.73 -8.08 -3.98
N ASN A 226 9.81 -8.72 -4.70
CA ASN A 226 9.87 -10.14 -5.02
C ASN A 226 9.75 -10.38 -6.53
N ASN A 227 10.74 -11.05 -7.13
CA ASN A 227 10.76 -11.31 -8.59
C ASN A 227 10.58 -10.05 -9.47
N ALA A 228 11.01 -8.89 -9.00
CA ALA A 228 10.97 -7.64 -9.74
C ALA A 228 12.38 -7.13 -10.03
N PRO A 229 12.90 -7.31 -11.26
CA PRO A 229 14.03 -6.52 -11.71
C PRO A 229 13.65 -5.05 -11.64
N ILE A 230 14.31 -4.30 -10.76
CA ILE A 230 14.16 -2.86 -10.67
C ILE A 230 15.21 -2.21 -11.57
N ASN A 231 14.79 -1.29 -12.43
CA ASN A 231 15.67 -0.49 -13.30
C ASN A 231 16.67 -1.34 -14.11
N SER A 232 16.27 -2.53 -14.59
CA SER A 232 17.16 -3.44 -15.33
C SER A 232 17.73 -2.87 -16.62
N ASN A 233 17.19 -1.74 -17.09
CA ASN A 233 17.58 -1.07 -18.33
C ASN A 233 18.66 0.03 -18.15
N GLY A 234 19.12 0.34 -16.92
CA GLY A 234 20.20 1.31 -16.72
C GLY A 234 20.46 1.79 -15.29
N ASP A 235 21.41 2.73 -15.15
CA ASP A 235 21.95 3.25 -13.89
C ASP A 235 21.12 4.41 -13.31
N GLN A 236 19.84 4.17 -13.02
CA GLN A 236 18.96 5.18 -12.43
C GLN A 236 18.97 5.09 -10.90
N THR A 237 19.35 6.19 -10.25
CA THR A 237 19.34 6.37 -8.79
C THR A 237 17.96 6.72 -8.27
N PHE A 238 17.55 6.10 -7.17
CA PHE A 238 16.27 6.35 -6.51
C PHE A 238 16.35 6.00 -5.02
N ASP A 239 15.58 6.70 -4.20
CA ASP A 239 15.50 6.42 -2.77
C ASP A 239 14.45 5.33 -2.48
N ILE A 240 14.66 4.57 -1.40
CA ILE A 240 13.66 3.69 -0.80
C ILE A 240 13.55 4.07 0.68
N THR A 241 12.35 4.40 1.13
CA THR A 241 12.07 4.67 2.53
C THR A 241 10.93 3.76 3.00
N THR A 242 11.18 2.90 3.98
CA THR A 242 10.20 1.94 4.52
C THR A 242 10.03 2.15 6.02
N GLY A 243 8.79 2.25 6.50
CA GLY A 243 8.46 2.43 7.91
C GLY A 243 8.62 1.16 8.74
N ASN A 244 8.33 -0.01 8.16
CA ASN A 244 8.51 -1.31 8.78
C ASN A 244 9.62 -2.12 8.09
N ASN A 245 9.36 -3.37 7.67
CA ASN A 245 10.38 -4.25 7.10
C ASN A 245 10.55 -4.03 5.60
N LEU A 246 11.78 -4.15 5.10
CA LEU A 246 12.07 -4.24 3.68
C LEU A 246 12.55 -5.66 3.36
N ILE A 247 11.86 -6.33 2.43
CA ILE A 247 12.15 -7.71 2.04
C ILE A 247 12.53 -7.72 0.56
N MET A 248 13.67 -8.31 0.22
CA MET A 248 14.22 -8.31 -1.13
C MET A 248 14.63 -9.71 -1.53
N THR A 249 13.78 -10.44 -2.28
CA THR A 249 14.05 -11.82 -2.69
C THR A 249 13.74 -12.08 -4.18
N TYR A 250 14.38 -13.08 -4.80
CA TYR A 250 14.23 -13.31 -6.25
C TYR A 250 14.55 -14.74 -6.68
N ASN A 251 13.58 -15.38 -7.33
CA ASN A 251 13.60 -16.78 -7.75
C ASN A 251 14.48 -17.10 -8.97
N GLY A 252 14.95 -16.11 -9.73
CA GLY A 252 15.98 -16.35 -10.75
C GLY A 252 17.38 -16.37 -10.10
N GLY A 253 18.35 -17.00 -10.74
CA GLY A 253 19.69 -17.21 -10.15
C GLY A 253 20.42 -15.94 -9.64
N GLN A 254 21.53 -16.19 -8.95
CA GLN A 254 22.42 -15.18 -8.36
C GLN A 254 22.78 -14.03 -9.33
N GLY A 255 22.66 -12.77 -8.86
CA GLY A 255 23.18 -11.58 -9.55
C GLY A 255 22.32 -10.97 -10.64
N ALA A 256 21.03 -11.32 -10.69
CA ALA A 256 20.14 -10.86 -11.74
C ALA A 256 19.62 -9.42 -11.56
N MET A 257 19.81 -8.78 -10.40
CA MET A 257 19.18 -7.49 -10.08
C MET A 257 20.10 -6.53 -9.34
N ASN A 258 20.09 -5.26 -9.75
CA ASN A 258 20.88 -4.19 -9.15
C ASN A 258 19.95 -3.10 -8.63
N LEU A 259 20.22 -2.61 -7.42
CA LEU A 259 19.73 -1.32 -6.95
C LEU A 259 20.85 -0.31 -7.20
N ASN A 260 20.56 0.62 -8.11
CA ASN A 260 21.55 1.51 -8.71
C ASN A 260 21.49 2.91 -8.09
N GLY A 261 21.98 3.08 -6.86
CA GLY A 261 22.21 4.38 -6.20
C GLY A 261 20.97 5.00 -5.55
N GLY A 262 21.22 5.94 -4.64
CA GLY A 262 20.21 6.55 -3.76
C GLY A 262 20.42 6.14 -2.29
N ARG A 263 19.42 6.42 -1.45
CA ARG A 263 19.42 6.06 -0.03
C ARG A 263 18.32 5.05 0.27
N ILE A 264 18.66 3.96 0.95
CA ILE A 264 17.70 2.97 1.46
C ILE A 264 17.57 3.19 2.97
N ARG A 265 16.38 3.54 3.44
CA ARG A 265 16.08 3.78 4.86
C ARG A 265 14.98 2.81 5.31
N VAL A 266 15.26 1.99 6.32
CA VAL A 266 14.37 0.94 6.81
C VAL A 266 14.12 1.12 8.30
N GLY A 267 12.86 1.35 8.69
CA GLY A 267 12.44 1.55 10.07
C GLY A 267 12.38 0.28 10.90
N GLY A 268 12.12 -0.86 10.27
CA GLY A 268 12.18 -2.21 10.83
C GLY A 268 13.42 -2.97 10.35
N ASN A 269 13.21 -4.22 9.94
CA ASN A 269 14.27 -5.14 9.52
C ASN A 269 14.44 -5.15 8.01
N LEU A 270 15.67 -5.40 7.55
CA LEU A 270 16.00 -5.60 6.15
C LEU A 270 16.40 -7.06 5.89
N ILE A 271 15.64 -7.75 5.05
CA ILE A 271 15.89 -9.14 4.64
C ILE A 271 16.25 -9.14 3.16
N GLN A 272 17.44 -9.59 2.83
CA GLN A 272 17.97 -9.60 1.47
C GLN A 272 18.47 -11.00 1.10
N GLY A 273 17.85 -11.60 0.09
CA GLY A 273 18.28 -12.86 -0.51
C GLY A 273 19.58 -12.72 -1.33
N THR A 274 19.99 -13.79 -2.00
CA THR A 274 21.27 -13.84 -2.74
C THR A 274 21.26 -13.19 -4.12
N SER A 275 20.29 -12.32 -4.43
CA SER A 275 19.99 -11.92 -5.82
C SER A 275 20.07 -10.41 -6.11
N PHE A 276 20.08 -9.57 -5.07
CA PHE A 276 20.14 -8.11 -5.21
C PHE A 276 21.52 -7.57 -4.85
N ASN A 277 22.08 -6.72 -5.71
CA ASN A 277 23.32 -5.99 -5.45
C ASN A 277 23.06 -4.50 -5.22
N TYR A 278 23.87 -3.88 -4.37
CA TYR A 278 23.95 -2.42 -4.23
C TYR A 278 25.09 -1.87 -5.11
N LYS A 279 24.81 -0.80 -5.88
CA LYS A 279 25.75 -0.13 -6.81
C LYS A 279 25.60 1.38 -6.79
N ASN A 280 26.53 2.14 -7.38
CA ASN A 280 26.44 3.59 -7.59
C ASN A 280 26.17 4.37 -6.28
N ASP A 281 27.01 4.17 -5.26
CA ASP A 281 26.94 4.88 -3.97
C ASP A 281 25.60 4.69 -3.23
N THR A 282 25.04 3.48 -3.28
CA THR A 282 23.83 3.14 -2.52
C THR A 282 24.17 2.99 -1.04
N ASP A 283 23.74 3.94 -0.22
CA ASP A 283 23.86 3.81 1.23
C ASP A 283 22.60 3.20 1.84
N VAL A 284 22.79 2.27 2.77
CA VAL A 284 21.72 1.49 3.39
C VAL A 284 21.69 1.76 4.89
N TYR A 285 20.55 2.19 5.39
CA TYR A 285 20.32 2.54 6.79
C TYR A 285 19.18 1.70 7.37
N VAL A 286 19.49 0.85 8.33
CA VAL A 286 18.55 -0.12 8.93
C VAL A 286 18.44 0.14 10.44
N VAL A 287 17.24 0.52 10.88
CA VAL A 287 16.96 0.80 12.30
C VAL A 287 16.81 -0.49 13.12
N GLY A 288 16.27 -1.55 12.52
CA GLY A 288 16.19 -2.90 13.07
C GLY A 288 17.37 -3.78 12.64
N ASP A 289 17.09 -5.07 12.42
CA ASP A 289 18.09 -6.08 12.05
C ASP A 289 18.33 -6.15 10.54
N PHE A 290 19.53 -6.59 10.16
CA PHE A 290 19.92 -6.78 8.76
C PHE A 290 20.32 -8.23 8.47
N ILE A 291 19.60 -8.90 7.56
CA ILE A 291 19.91 -10.27 7.16
C ILE A 291 20.19 -10.26 5.66
N SER A 292 21.41 -10.61 5.25
CA SER A 292 21.80 -10.48 3.85
C SER A 292 22.74 -11.57 3.37
N GLY A 293 22.40 -12.07 2.18
CA GLY A 293 23.18 -13.06 1.44
C GLY A 293 23.97 -12.50 0.27
N ARG A 294 23.75 -11.22 -0.07
CA ARG A 294 24.40 -10.58 -1.22
C ARG A 294 24.77 -9.12 -0.94
N PRO A 295 26.00 -8.71 -1.27
CA PRO A 295 26.60 -7.44 -0.85
C PRO A 295 26.45 -6.27 -1.83
N SER A 296 27.07 -5.14 -1.48
CA SER A 296 27.50 -4.13 -2.44
C SER A 296 28.65 -4.65 -3.32
N ASP A 297 28.53 -4.45 -4.62
CA ASP A 297 29.63 -4.72 -5.58
C ASP A 297 30.60 -3.52 -5.69
N ASP A 298 30.29 -2.43 -4.98
CA ASP A 298 30.94 -1.14 -5.06
C ASP A 298 31.52 -0.75 -3.69
N SER A 299 32.72 -0.15 -3.69
CA SER A 299 33.44 0.29 -2.49
C SER A 299 32.84 1.55 -1.88
N ASP A 300 32.10 2.31 -2.67
CA ASP A 300 31.54 3.60 -2.26
C ASP A 300 30.14 3.46 -1.63
N CYS A 301 29.61 2.24 -1.53
CA CYS A 301 28.40 1.93 -0.77
C CYS A 301 28.70 1.75 0.72
N GLU A 302 27.88 2.32 1.61
CA GLU A 302 28.00 2.12 3.05
C GLU A 302 26.70 1.56 3.67
N ILE A 303 26.84 0.58 4.56
CA ILE A 303 25.72 -0.11 5.22
C ILE A 303 25.77 0.16 6.71
N TYR A 304 24.67 0.64 7.27
CA TYR A 304 24.51 1.06 8.65
C TYR A 304 23.35 0.31 9.30
N VAL A 305 23.63 -0.42 10.37
CA VAL A 305 22.66 -1.28 11.06
C VAL A 305 22.66 -0.94 12.54
N ASN A 306 21.49 -0.57 13.07
CA ASN A 306 21.32 -0.29 14.48
C ASN A 306 20.99 -1.54 15.32
N GLY A 307 20.29 -2.52 14.72
CA GLY A 307 20.05 -3.83 15.33
C GLY A 307 21.22 -4.80 15.12
N ASP A 308 20.87 -6.09 15.11
CA ASP A 308 21.80 -7.19 14.86
C ASP A 308 21.93 -7.47 13.34
N ALA A 309 23.02 -8.09 12.90
CA ALA A 309 23.22 -8.42 11.49
C ALA A 309 23.59 -9.90 11.26
N ALA A 310 22.97 -10.55 10.28
CA ALA A 310 23.30 -11.92 9.88
C ALA A 310 23.72 -11.99 8.42
N PHE A 311 24.87 -12.63 8.16
CA PHE A 311 25.49 -12.68 6.85
C PHE A 311 25.63 -14.11 6.36
N PHE A 312 25.12 -14.38 5.16
CA PHE A 312 25.20 -15.67 4.49
C PHE A 312 25.67 -15.49 3.04
N GLY A 313 25.68 -16.57 2.24
CA GLY A 313 26.19 -16.54 0.87
C GLY A 313 27.72 -16.36 0.79
N ASN A 314 28.25 -16.46 -0.42
CA ASN A 314 29.70 -16.42 -0.67
C ASN A 314 30.12 -15.14 -1.37
N GLU A 315 29.26 -14.13 -1.38
CA GLU A 315 29.58 -12.84 -1.94
C GLU A 315 30.16 -11.91 -0.85
N THR A 316 31.05 -11.01 -1.27
CA THR A 316 31.87 -10.12 -0.42
C THR A 316 31.37 -8.68 -0.40
N TYR A 317 31.30 -8.06 0.78
CA TYR A 317 30.97 -6.64 0.95
C TYR A 317 32.16 -5.75 0.61
N MET A 318 32.14 -5.18 -0.61
CA MET A 318 33.12 -4.18 -1.05
C MET A 318 32.98 -2.85 -0.31
N GLY A 319 31.77 -2.53 0.10
CA GLY A 319 31.43 -1.35 0.89
C GLY A 319 31.70 -1.53 2.38
N LYS A 320 31.66 -0.42 3.13
CA LYS A 320 31.83 -0.46 4.59
C LYS A 320 30.55 -0.89 5.28
N VAL A 321 30.69 -1.67 6.35
CA VAL A 321 29.56 -2.15 7.15
C VAL A 321 29.73 -1.71 8.61
N TYR A 322 28.72 -1.06 9.17
CA TYR A 322 28.66 -0.63 10.57
C TYR A 322 27.46 -1.29 11.24
N VAL A 323 27.70 -2.05 12.31
CA VAL A 323 26.64 -2.78 13.03
C VAL A 323 26.75 -2.45 14.52
N ASN A 324 25.74 -1.77 15.09
CA ASN A 324 25.73 -1.48 16.53
C ASN A 324 25.49 -2.75 17.37
N GLY A 325 24.66 -3.69 16.89
CA GLY A 325 24.34 -4.95 17.55
C GLY A 325 25.34 -6.08 17.30
N ASP A 326 24.85 -7.30 17.52
CA ASP A 326 25.60 -8.55 17.33
C ASP A 326 25.64 -8.96 15.85
N VAL A 327 26.73 -9.60 15.43
CA VAL A 327 26.94 -10.08 14.05
C VAL A 327 26.98 -11.60 14.02
N TYR A 328 26.26 -12.22 13.08
CA TYR A 328 26.17 -13.66 12.90
C TYR A 328 26.67 -14.03 11.52
N ILE A 329 27.66 -14.94 11.43
CA ILE A 329 28.15 -15.44 10.15
C ILE A 329 27.66 -16.87 9.94
N ASP A 330 27.01 -17.12 8.80
CA ASP A 330 26.54 -18.46 8.47
C ASP A 330 27.71 -19.44 8.29
N LYS A 331 27.49 -20.68 8.73
CA LYS A 331 28.51 -21.73 8.72
C LYS A 331 29.02 -22.06 7.31
N GLU A 332 28.25 -21.80 6.25
CA GLU A 332 28.61 -22.11 4.86
C GLU A 332 29.35 -20.98 4.14
N VAL A 333 29.53 -19.82 4.79
CA VAL A 333 30.34 -18.73 4.23
C VAL A 333 31.79 -19.21 4.11
N ASN A 334 32.25 -19.38 2.88
CA ASN A 334 33.54 -20.00 2.55
C ASN A 334 34.53 -19.08 1.84
N THR A 335 34.18 -17.81 1.64
CA THR A 335 35.08 -16.83 1.04
C THR A 335 36.16 -16.37 2.00
N GLY A 336 37.32 -16.01 1.42
CA GLY A 336 38.50 -15.51 2.12
C GLY A 336 38.16 -14.43 3.14
N ASP A 337 37.98 -13.18 2.73
CA ASP A 337 37.47 -12.09 3.57
C ASP A 337 36.08 -11.69 3.07
N LYS A 338 35.06 -11.77 3.93
CA LYS A 338 33.69 -11.39 3.54
C LYS A 338 33.49 -9.87 3.52
N PHE A 339 34.34 -9.09 4.19
CA PHE A 339 34.20 -7.63 4.32
C PHE A 339 35.47 -6.89 3.90
N PRO A 340 35.95 -7.05 2.64
CA PRO A 340 37.14 -6.35 2.17
C PRO A 340 37.02 -4.81 2.22
N GLY A 341 35.80 -4.26 2.18
CA GLY A 341 35.55 -2.83 2.44
C GLY A 341 35.73 -2.40 3.89
N GLY A 342 35.70 -3.37 4.82
CA GLY A 342 35.79 -3.17 6.26
C GLY A 342 34.45 -3.36 6.97
N ILE A 343 34.50 -3.94 8.17
CA ILE A 343 33.36 -4.07 9.08
C ILE A 343 33.71 -3.50 10.46
N THR A 344 32.81 -2.69 11.02
CA THR A 344 32.88 -2.17 12.39
C THR A 344 31.71 -2.72 13.20
N VAL A 345 32.02 -3.46 14.27
CA VAL A 345 31.03 -4.16 15.09
C VAL A 345 30.98 -3.58 16.50
N GLY A 346 29.79 -3.18 16.92
CA GLY A 346 29.47 -2.69 18.25
C GLY A 346 29.27 -3.81 19.27
N GLY A 347 28.66 -4.92 18.84
CA GLY A 347 28.39 -6.10 19.64
C GLY A 347 29.41 -7.24 19.51
N ASN A 348 28.92 -8.46 19.74
CA ASN A 348 29.68 -9.70 19.59
C ASN A 348 29.58 -10.24 18.16
N VAL A 349 30.52 -11.11 17.77
CA VAL A 349 30.48 -11.84 16.50
C VAL A 349 30.33 -13.34 16.78
N TYR A 350 29.30 -13.97 16.21
CA TYR A 350 28.99 -15.40 16.39
C TYR A 350 29.40 -16.21 15.17
N LEU A 351 30.27 -17.21 15.41
CA LEU A 351 30.78 -18.12 14.39
C LEU A 351 30.44 -19.58 14.72
N CYS A 352 30.20 -20.40 13.69
CA CYS A 352 29.93 -21.82 13.89
C CYS A 352 31.23 -22.59 14.11
N SER A 353 31.53 -23.04 15.33
CA SER A 353 32.76 -23.79 15.62
C SER A 353 32.78 -25.19 14.95
N GLY A 354 31.62 -25.68 14.51
CA GLY A 354 31.48 -26.89 13.71
C GLY A 354 31.73 -26.71 12.21
N SER A 355 31.94 -25.47 11.73
CA SER A 355 32.19 -25.20 10.32
C SER A 355 33.63 -25.55 9.92
N SER A 356 33.81 -26.10 8.71
CA SER A 356 35.14 -26.27 8.09
C SER A 356 35.85 -24.94 7.81
N TYR A 357 35.10 -23.83 7.82
CA TYR A 357 35.60 -22.48 7.53
C TYR A 357 35.84 -21.65 8.80
N TYR A 358 35.52 -22.17 9.99
CA TYR A 358 35.62 -21.45 11.26
C TYR A 358 36.98 -20.74 11.47
N GLY A 359 38.08 -21.45 11.21
CA GLY A 359 39.43 -20.88 11.38
C GLY A 359 39.70 -19.71 10.44
N ALA A 360 39.23 -19.79 9.19
CA ALA A 360 39.31 -18.69 8.24
C ALA A 360 38.41 -17.52 8.67
N GLN A 361 37.15 -17.81 9.01
CA GLN A 361 36.15 -16.86 9.51
C GLN A 361 36.68 -16.04 10.68
N LYS A 362 37.24 -16.71 11.69
CA LYS A 362 37.83 -16.08 12.86
C LYS A 362 39.03 -15.21 12.49
N ALA A 363 39.85 -15.61 11.51
CA ALA A 363 41.04 -14.86 11.13
C ALA A 363 40.71 -13.51 10.48
N TRP A 364 39.76 -13.47 9.54
CA TRP A 364 39.42 -12.20 8.86
C TRP A 364 38.53 -11.28 9.71
N ILE A 365 37.68 -11.79 10.60
CA ILE A 365 36.99 -10.94 11.59
C ILE A 365 38.01 -10.19 12.46
N LYS A 366 39.09 -10.87 12.87
CA LYS A 366 40.16 -10.27 13.68
C LYS A 366 40.97 -9.24 12.90
N SER A 367 41.17 -9.41 11.59
CA SER A 367 41.88 -8.41 10.79
C SER A 367 41.12 -7.09 10.67
N HIS A 368 39.81 -7.09 10.91
CA HIS A 368 38.97 -5.89 10.97
C HIS A 368 38.88 -5.27 12.38
N GLY A 369 39.75 -5.66 13.30
CA GLY A 369 39.85 -5.03 14.63
C GLY A 369 38.83 -5.54 15.66
N VAL A 370 38.18 -6.68 15.42
CA VAL A 370 37.33 -7.34 16.42
C VAL A 370 38.19 -8.19 17.36
N ASP A 371 38.10 -7.89 18.66
CA ASP A 371 38.83 -8.60 19.71
C ASP A 371 38.37 -10.06 19.86
N ASP A 372 39.30 -10.96 20.17
CA ASP A 372 39.00 -12.40 20.34
C ASP A 372 37.94 -12.66 21.42
N SER A 373 37.86 -11.81 22.45
CA SER A 373 36.86 -11.90 23.52
C SER A 373 35.43 -11.62 23.06
N ARG A 374 35.25 -10.87 21.96
CA ARG A 374 33.95 -10.56 21.34
C ARG A 374 33.54 -11.59 20.30
N ILE A 375 34.43 -12.52 19.94
CA ILE A 375 34.11 -13.64 19.05
C ILE A 375 33.57 -14.80 19.88
N LYS A 376 32.32 -15.18 19.63
CA LYS A 376 31.58 -16.22 20.32
C LYS A 376 31.32 -17.39 19.37
N ASP A 377 31.22 -18.58 19.94
CA ASP A 377 31.05 -19.81 19.18
C ASP A 377 29.66 -20.41 19.41
N TYR A 378 29.04 -20.91 18.35
CA TYR A 378 27.91 -21.82 18.45
C TYR A 378 28.22 -23.16 17.75
N THR A 379 27.69 -24.26 18.27
CA THR A 379 28.02 -25.63 17.81
C THR A 379 26.88 -26.30 17.05
N ASP A 380 25.67 -25.73 17.09
CA ASP A 380 24.51 -26.35 16.48
C ASP A 380 24.55 -26.24 14.95
N ALA A 381 24.80 -27.39 14.32
CA ALA A 381 24.87 -27.49 12.87
C ALA A 381 23.51 -27.31 12.16
N SER A 382 22.38 -27.29 12.88
CA SER A 382 21.06 -27.03 12.28
C SER A 382 20.82 -25.54 12.01
N ILE A 383 21.58 -24.65 12.64
CA ILE A 383 21.40 -23.21 12.52
C ILE A 383 21.80 -22.75 11.11
N ARG A 384 20.94 -21.93 10.51
CA ARG A 384 21.14 -21.25 9.22
C ARG A 384 20.59 -19.84 9.31
N PHE A 385 21.29 -18.90 8.68
CA PHE A 385 20.85 -17.52 8.56
C PHE A 385 20.43 -17.15 7.13
N GLU A 386 20.26 -18.16 6.28
CA GLU A 386 19.92 -18.00 4.87
C GLU A 386 18.47 -17.60 4.68
N ALA A 387 18.25 -16.39 4.16
CA ALA A 387 16.97 -15.98 3.60
C ALA A 387 16.79 -16.59 2.20
N LYS A 388 15.66 -17.27 2.00
CA LYS A 388 15.29 -17.96 0.77
C LYS A 388 14.43 -17.07 -0.11
N ASN A 389 14.30 -17.49 -1.37
CA ASN A 389 13.45 -16.79 -2.32
C ASN A 389 11.97 -16.97 -1.99
N GLY A 390 11.21 -15.88 -2.02
CA GLY A 390 9.80 -15.86 -1.60
C GLY A 390 9.60 -15.78 -0.08
N ASP A 391 10.66 -15.56 0.69
CA ASP A 391 10.56 -15.32 2.13
C ASP A 391 9.74 -14.05 2.43
N ASN A 392 9.02 -14.09 3.54
CA ASN A 392 8.16 -13.03 4.05
C ASN A 392 8.47 -12.76 5.54
N ASP A 393 7.66 -11.96 6.22
CA ASP A 393 7.84 -11.65 7.65
C ASP A 393 7.90 -12.91 8.55
N SER A 394 7.24 -14.01 8.18
CA SER A 394 7.33 -15.26 8.94
C SER A 394 8.72 -15.92 8.83
N ALA A 395 9.40 -15.74 7.70
CA ALA A 395 10.76 -16.24 7.53
C ALA A 395 11.76 -15.49 8.42
N TYR A 396 11.57 -14.18 8.62
CA TYR A 396 12.35 -13.41 9.59
C TYR A 396 12.26 -13.99 11.00
N ASN A 397 11.05 -14.32 11.47
CA ASN A 397 10.88 -14.88 12.82
C ASN A 397 11.68 -16.19 13.01
N ALA A 398 11.77 -17.02 11.97
CA ALA A 398 12.60 -18.22 12.01
C ALA A 398 14.11 -17.90 12.03
N LEU A 399 14.55 -16.90 11.26
CA LEU A 399 15.93 -16.43 11.23
C LEU A 399 16.33 -15.80 12.58
N ARG A 400 15.45 -14.99 13.18
CA ARG A 400 15.65 -14.38 14.49
C ARG A 400 15.76 -15.45 15.58
N ALA A 401 14.90 -16.47 15.56
CA ALA A 401 15.00 -17.59 16.49
C ALA A 401 16.34 -18.34 16.35
N ASN A 402 16.88 -18.46 15.13
CA ASN A 402 18.21 -19.02 14.91
C ASN A 402 19.33 -18.12 15.46
N MET A 403 19.23 -16.80 15.33
CA MET A 403 20.17 -15.84 15.93
C MET A 403 20.15 -15.94 17.46
N ASP A 404 18.96 -15.97 18.05
CA ASP A 404 18.78 -16.14 19.49
C ASP A 404 19.37 -17.47 20.00
N LYS A 405 19.19 -18.54 19.23
CA LYS A 405 19.76 -19.85 19.53
C LYS A 405 21.29 -19.86 19.44
N ALA A 406 21.85 -19.19 18.43
CA ALA A 406 23.30 -19.05 18.26
C ALA A 406 23.92 -18.22 19.39
N ARG A 407 23.23 -17.16 19.82
CA ARG A 407 23.62 -16.34 20.97
C ARG A 407 23.60 -17.13 22.27
N GLY A 408 22.56 -17.93 22.49
CA GLY A 408 22.41 -18.73 23.70
C GLY A 408 22.34 -17.84 24.95
N SER A 409 23.18 -18.12 25.95
CA SER A 409 23.24 -17.34 27.19
C SER A 409 24.34 -16.26 27.20
N ASN A 410 24.97 -15.98 26.05
CA ASN A 410 25.98 -14.93 25.98
C ASN A 410 25.33 -13.56 26.20
N GLU A 411 25.98 -12.72 27.00
CA GLU A 411 25.53 -11.33 27.18
C GLU A 411 25.75 -10.54 25.89
N GLN A 412 24.74 -9.77 25.51
CA GLN A 412 24.81 -8.88 24.36
C GLN A 412 25.82 -7.77 24.68
N ALA A 413 26.83 -7.63 23.84
CA ALA A 413 27.70 -6.48 23.86
C ALA A 413 27.03 -5.39 23.02
N TYR A 414 27.13 -4.14 23.45
CA TYR A 414 26.62 -3.03 22.66
C TYR A 414 27.54 -1.83 22.80
N SER A 415 28.07 -1.37 21.66
CA SER A 415 28.74 -0.08 21.56
C SER A 415 28.28 0.61 20.28
N TYR A 416 28.00 1.89 20.41
CA TYR A 416 27.51 2.68 19.28
C TYR A 416 28.68 2.94 18.32
N VAL A 417 28.59 2.39 17.12
CA VAL A 417 29.62 2.47 16.07
C VAL A 417 29.12 3.16 14.81
N TRP A 418 27.82 3.41 14.71
CA TRP A 418 27.23 4.19 13.63
C TRP A 418 27.77 5.64 13.68
N PRO A 419 28.37 6.16 12.60
CA PRO A 419 28.91 7.52 12.56
C PRO A 419 27.88 8.63 12.84
N SER A 420 28.35 9.79 13.31
CA SER A 420 27.53 11.01 13.36
C SER A 420 27.33 11.61 11.97
N ASP A 421 26.31 12.45 11.80
CA ASP A 421 26.01 13.13 10.54
C ASP A 421 27.25 13.74 9.88
N SER A 422 27.43 13.45 8.60
CA SER A 422 28.45 14.04 7.74
C SER A 422 27.85 14.33 6.37
N GLY A 423 28.58 15.03 5.50
CA GLY A 423 28.14 15.22 4.10
C GLY A 423 27.94 13.92 3.31
N THR A 424 28.35 12.76 3.86
CA THR A 424 28.26 11.44 3.22
C THR A 424 27.38 10.45 3.99
N CYS A 425 27.11 10.65 5.29
CA CYS A 425 26.39 9.71 6.16
C CYS A 425 25.26 10.40 6.93
N GLU A 426 24.10 9.74 7.03
CA GLU A 426 22.99 10.14 7.91
C GLU A 426 23.09 9.48 9.29
N SER A 427 22.94 10.27 10.35
CA SER A 427 22.84 9.78 11.72
C SER A 427 21.54 8.99 11.92
N LEU A 428 21.55 8.06 12.87
CA LEU A 428 20.35 7.29 13.24
C LEU A 428 19.14 8.18 13.58
N THR A 429 19.38 9.32 14.23
CA THR A 429 18.32 10.29 14.57
C THR A 429 17.72 10.90 13.31
N ASN A 430 18.55 11.31 12.35
CA ASN A 430 18.10 11.87 11.08
C ASN A 430 17.39 10.83 10.21
N VAL A 431 17.87 9.59 10.20
CA VAL A 431 17.20 8.48 9.50
C VAL A 431 15.78 8.28 10.06
N LYS A 432 15.63 8.19 11.40
CA LYS A 432 14.31 8.07 12.04
C LYS A 432 13.41 9.27 11.75
N ALA A 433 13.96 10.49 11.82
CA ALA A 433 13.22 11.70 11.51
C ALA A 433 12.76 11.73 10.05
N LYS A 434 13.62 11.33 9.11
CA LYS A 434 13.31 11.29 7.68
C LYS A 434 12.29 10.21 7.34
N ILE A 435 12.37 9.04 7.96
CA ILE A 435 11.32 8.00 7.85
C ILE A 435 9.98 8.58 8.30
N ASN A 436 9.93 9.22 9.48
CA ASN A 436 8.70 9.82 10.00
C ASN A 436 8.16 10.97 9.12
N GLU A 437 9.05 11.78 8.56
CA GLU A 437 8.70 12.87 7.61
C GLU A 437 8.06 12.29 6.34
N LYS A 438 8.70 11.29 5.72
CA LYS A 438 8.26 10.71 4.44
C LYS A 438 7.03 9.83 4.57
N VAL A 439 6.97 9.00 5.61
CA VAL A 439 5.83 8.11 5.94
C VAL A 439 4.66 8.88 6.58
N GLY A 440 4.75 10.21 6.73
CA GLY A 440 3.75 11.04 7.39
C GLY A 440 2.30 10.77 6.92
N ASN A 441 1.32 11.06 7.77
CA ASN A 441 -0.09 10.74 7.56
C ASN A 441 -0.73 11.61 6.46
N PRO A 442 -1.22 11.02 5.35
CA PRO A 442 -2.02 11.76 4.41
C PRO A 442 -3.47 11.89 4.91
N GLU A 443 -3.96 13.13 5.05
CA GLU A 443 -5.39 13.36 5.29
C GLU A 443 -6.16 13.26 3.97
N TYR A 444 -6.85 12.13 3.75
CA TYR A 444 -7.73 11.98 2.58
C TYR A 444 -9.10 12.60 2.87
N THR A 445 -9.36 13.78 2.30
CA THR A 445 -10.64 14.49 2.48
C THR A 445 -11.80 13.76 1.79
N ASN A 446 -12.94 13.64 2.48
CA ASN A 446 -14.16 13.11 1.88
C ASN A 446 -14.79 14.14 0.90
N TRP A 447 -14.64 13.94 -0.41
CA TRP A 447 -15.12 14.86 -1.46
C TRP A 447 -16.61 14.64 -1.83
N ASN A 448 -17.52 14.68 -0.86
CA ASN A 448 -18.94 14.39 -1.15
C ASN A 448 -19.63 15.54 -1.91
N MET A 449 -19.44 15.54 -3.23
CA MET A 449 -20.05 16.48 -4.18
C MET A 449 -21.41 16.00 -4.72
N THR A 450 -21.91 14.84 -4.30
CA THR A 450 -23.16 14.26 -4.84
C THR A 450 -24.37 15.19 -4.64
N LYS A 451 -24.39 15.97 -3.55
CA LYS A 451 -25.44 16.98 -3.26
C LYS A 451 -25.55 18.10 -4.31
N LYS A 452 -24.53 18.32 -5.14
CA LYS A 452 -24.60 19.31 -6.25
C LYS A 452 -25.39 18.78 -7.45
N PHE A 453 -25.55 17.48 -7.53
CA PHE A 453 -26.21 16.79 -8.64
C PHE A 453 -27.56 16.21 -8.26
N ILE A 454 -27.77 15.94 -6.97
CA ILE A 454 -28.97 15.30 -6.44
C ILE A 454 -29.56 16.19 -5.36
N ASN A 455 -30.82 16.57 -5.55
CA ASN A 455 -31.63 17.27 -4.56
C ASN A 455 -31.97 16.35 -3.38
N ASP A 456 -32.43 16.91 -2.25
CA ASP A 456 -32.80 16.13 -1.07
C ASP A 456 -33.93 15.11 -1.33
N ASP A 457 -34.75 15.33 -2.37
CA ASP A 457 -35.81 14.41 -2.81
C ASP A 457 -35.32 13.27 -3.74
N GLY A 458 -34.02 13.24 -4.05
CA GLY A 458 -33.40 12.26 -4.94
C GLY A 458 -33.51 12.59 -6.43
N SER A 459 -34.12 13.70 -6.81
CA SER A 459 -34.16 14.18 -8.20
C SER A 459 -32.83 14.82 -8.61
N TYR A 460 -32.56 14.86 -9.91
CA TYR A 460 -31.36 15.50 -10.44
C TYR A 460 -31.50 17.02 -10.52
N THR A 461 -30.42 17.75 -10.24
CA THR A 461 -30.39 19.23 -10.31
C THR A 461 -30.42 19.75 -11.75
N VAL A 462 -30.02 18.93 -12.72
CA VAL A 462 -30.09 19.20 -14.17
C VAL A 462 -30.58 17.96 -14.92
N ASP A 463 -31.20 18.15 -16.08
CA ASP A 463 -31.70 17.04 -16.88
C ASP A 463 -30.56 16.16 -17.41
N PRO A 464 -30.58 14.84 -17.13
CA PRO A 464 -29.59 13.91 -17.64
C PRO A 464 -29.50 13.92 -19.17
N ILE A 465 -28.28 13.77 -19.68
CA ILE A 465 -28.02 13.57 -21.10
C ILE A 465 -28.19 12.09 -21.40
N ASN A 466 -29.23 11.74 -22.14
CA ASN A 466 -29.42 10.40 -22.69
C ASN A 466 -29.17 10.48 -24.20
N TYR A 467 -28.30 9.63 -24.74
CA TYR A 467 -27.91 9.74 -26.15
C TYR A 467 -27.72 8.38 -26.83
N LYS A 468 -28.14 8.31 -28.10
CA LYS A 468 -28.04 7.12 -28.94
C LYS A 468 -27.15 7.40 -30.15
N PHE A 469 -25.98 6.77 -30.20
CA PHE A 469 -25.17 6.70 -31.40
C PHE A 469 -25.81 5.73 -32.40
N ASP A 470 -26.28 6.26 -33.53
CA ASP A 470 -26.97 5.49 -34.58
C ASP A 470 -26.45 5.77 -36.01
N ASN A 471 -25.45 6.64 -36.17
CA ASN A 471 -24.91 7.11 -37.46
C ASN A 471 -25.93 7.69 -38.46
N ALA A 472 -27.19 7.81 -38.06
CA ALA A 472 -28.29 8.22 -38.92
C ALA A 472 -28.75 9.63 -38.55
N THR A 473 -28.89 9.88 -37.25
CA THR A 473 -29.55 11.06 -36.70
C THR A 473 -28.50 12.07 -36.22
N GLU A 474 -28.62 13.32 -36.66
CA GLU A 474 -27.76 14.40 -36.17
C GLU A 474 -28.01 14.66 -34.68
N PRO A 475 -26.96 14.95 -33.87
CA PRO A 475 -27.10 15.12 -32.43
C PRO A 475 -28.15 16.15 -32.01
N GLN A 476 -28.20 17.28 -32.72
CA GLN A 476 -29.16 18.37 -32.47
C GLN A 476 -30.63 17.97 -32.68
N VAL A 477 -30.89 16.89 -33.42
CA VAL A 477 -32.25 16.36 -33.66
C VAL A 477 -32.67 15.46 -32.50
N GLN A 478 -31.72 14.77 -31.86
CA GLN A 478 -32.00 13.95 -30.69
C GLN A 478 -32.18 14.81 -29.44
N ASP A 479 -31.37 15.87 -29.30
CA ASP A 479 -31.45 16.82 -28.20
C ASP A 479 -30.96 18.20 -28.68
N GLU A 480 -31.87 19.18 -28.64
CA GLU A 480 -31.62 20.54 -29.13
C GLU A 480 -30.48 21.25 -28.39
N ARG A 481 -30.12 20.81 -27.17
CA ARG A 481 -28.97 21.36 -26.41
C ARG A 481 -27.65 21.21 -27.17
N PHE A 482 -27.54 20.23 -28.08
CA PHE A 482 -26.35 20.02 -28.91
C PHE A 482 -26.28 20.92 -30.14
N LYS A 483 -27.30 21.73 -30.41
CA LYS A 483 -27.27 22.68 -31.53
C LYS A 483 -26.11 23.66 -31.40
N ASP A 484 -25.36 23.81 -32.48
CA ASP A 484 -24.17 24.68 -32.59
C ASP A 484 -23.00 24.31 -31.67
N THR A 485 -22.97 23.10 -31.09
CA THR A 485 -21.84 22.62 -30.27
C THR A 485 -20.65 22.09 -31.08
N GLY A 486 -20.84 21.87 -32.39
CA GLY A 486 -19.90 21.12 -33.21
C GLY A 486 -20.05 19.60 -33.11
N SER A 487 -21.07 19.10 -32.41
CA SER A 487 -21.42 17.68 -32.39
C SER A 487 -21.71 17.15 -33.80
N THR A 488 -21.29 15.92 -34.06
CA THR A 488 -21.52 15.18 -35.31
C THR A 488 -22.06 13.79 -34.98
N LYS A 489 -22.43 13.01 -36.00
CA LYS A 489 -22.93 11.63 -35.79
C LYS A 489 -21.96 10.70 -35.04
N ASN A 490 -20.66 10.97 -35.12
CA ASN A 490 -19.61 10.18 -34.44
C ASN A 490 -19.10 10.85 -33.16
N GLN A 491 -19.41 12.12 -32.92
CA GLN A 491 -18.85 12.92 -31.84
C GLN A 491 -19.93 13.72 -31.12
N LEU A 492 -20.08 13.49 -29.82
CA LEU A 492 -20.98 14.28 -28.97
C LEU A 492 -20.15 15.34 -28.21
N VAL A 493 -20.39 16.63 -28.48
CA VAL A 493 -19.69 17.74 -27.81
C VAL A 493 -20.58 18.31 -26.70
N VAL A 494 -20.22 18.02 -25.45
CA VAL A 494 -20.82 18.59 -24.25
C VAL A 494 -20.04 19.86 -23.90
N SER A 495 -20.48 20.99 -24.44
CA SER A 495 -19.81 22.28 -24.24
C SER A 495 -20.30 23.00 -22.97
N ALA A 496 -19.35 23.51 -22.18
CA ALA A 496 -19.58 24.41 -21.06
C ALA A 496 -20.48 25.61 -21.43
N GLN A 497 -20.36 26.12 -22.66
CA GLN A 497 -21.22 27.19 -23.17
C GLN A 497 -22.71 26.84 -23.14
N LYS A 498 -23.06 25.57 -23.41
CA LYS A 498 -24.45 25.11 -23.55
C LYS A 498 -24.96 24.39 -22.30
N PHE A 499 -24.09 23.61 -21.65
CA PHE A 499 -24.45 22.75 -20.52
C PHE A 499 -24.02 23.33 -19.16
N GLY A 500 -23.18 24.37 -19.16
CA GLY A 500 -22.66 24.96 -17.93
C GLY A 500 -21.63 24.08 -17.23
N GLN A 501 -21.46 24.33 -15.93
CA GLN A 501 -20.46 23.68 -15.07
C GLN A 501 -20.85 22.26 -14.63
N TYR A 502 -22.15 21.99 -14.43
CA TYR A 502 -22.64 20.73 -13.85
C TYR A 502 -23.40 19.93 -14.91
N VAL A 503 -22.97 18.70 -15.14
CA VAL A 503 -23.53 17.80 -16.16
C VAL A 503 -23.86 16.45 -15.53
N ILE A 504 -24.96 15.83 -15.97
CA ILE A 504 -25.36 14.48 -15.56
C ILE A 504 -25.45 13.60 -16.81
N MET A 505 -24.66 12.52 -16.86
CA MET A 505 -24.67 11.58 -17.99
C MET A 505 -25.59 10.41 -17.70
N GLY A 506 -26.66 10.26 -18.47
CA GLY A 506 -27.63 9.18 -18.32
C GLY A 506 -27.32 7.94 -19.15
N ASP A 507 -28.34 7.44 -19.84
CA ASP A 507 -28.26 6.29 -20.73
C ASP A 507 -27.51 6.64 -22.02
N MET A 508 -26.45 5.89 -22.30
CA MET A 508 -25.62 6.05 -23.50
C MET A 508 -25.63 4.75 -24.30
N ARG A 509 -26.17 4.77 -25.51
CA ARG A 509 -26.36 3.57 -26.35
C ARG A 509 -25.65 3.69 -27.69
N ILE A 510 -25.08 2.59 -28.18
CA ILE A 510 -24.49 2.50 -29.52
C ILE A 510 -25.23 1.38 -30.26
N THR A 511 -26.14 1.73 -31.18
CA THR A 511 -27.13 0.75 -31.71
C THR A 511 -26.95 0.38 -33.19
N ALA A 512 -25.99 0.96 -33.91
CA ALA A 512 -25.84 0.76 -35.35
C ALA A 512 -24.38 0.76 -35.83
N GLY A 513 -24.05 -0.19 -36.73
CA GLY A 513 -22.85 -0.18 -37.59
C GLY A 513 -21.65 -0.99 -37.09
N THR A 514 -20.51 -0.85 -37.80
CA THR A 514 -19.18 -1.22 -37.28
C THR A 514 -18.82 -0.25 -36.16
N TRP A 515 -18.53 -0.77 -34.97
CA TRP A 515 -18.60 -0.07 -33.68
C TRP A 515 -17.39 0.85 -33.40
N ASP A 516 -16.81 1.46 -34.43
CA ASP A 516 -15.48 2.06 -34.37
C ASP A 516 -15.49 3.59 -34.46
N GLY A 517 -14.99 4.23 -33.41
CA GLY A 517 -14.52 5.61 -33.45
C GLY A 517 -15.40 6.65 -32.78
N TYR A 518 -16.42 6.24 -32.04
CA TYR A 518 -17.33 7.16 -31.34
C TYR A 518 -16.61 7.88 -30.20
N ASN A 519 -16.96 9.14 -29.99
CA ASN A 519 -16.34 9.92 -28.93
C ASN A 519 -17.27 10.96 -28.30
N ILE A 520 -17.04 11.25 -27.03
CA ILE A 520 -17.66 12.35 -26.29
C ILE A 520 -16.57 13.36 -25.97
N VAL A 521 -16.81 14.64 -26.27
CA VAL A 521 -15.89 15.74 -25.99
C VAL A 521 -16.52 16.68 -24.98
N PHE A 522 -15.90 16.82 -23.81
CA PHE A 522 -16.23 17.86 -22.85
C PHE A 522 -15.40 19.10 -23.18
N ASP A 523 -16.06 20.12 -23.74
CA ASP A 523 -15.42 21.37 -24.14
C ASP A 523 -15.59 22.41 -23.05
N THR A 524 -14.52 22.74 -22.35
CA THR A 524 -14.50 23.64 -21.20
C THR A 524 -14.55 25.13 -21.57
N THR A 525 -14.45 25.45 -22.87
CA THR A 525 -14.32 26.83 -23.33
C THR A 525 -15.67 27.55 -23.37
N MET A 526 -15.73 28.74 -22.77
CA MET A 526 -16.89 29.65 -22.77
C MET A 526 -16.84 30.65 -23.93
N PRO A 527 -17.96 31.34 -24.27
CA PRO A 527 -18.05 32.28 -25.39
C PRO A 527 -17.04 33.44 -25.42
N GLY A 528 -16.40 33.73 -24.28
CA GLY A 528 -15.35 34.76 -24.16
C GLY A 528 -13.92 34.23 -24.25
N GLY A 529 -13.72 32.95 -24.54
CA GLY A 529 -12.40 32.29 -24.57
C GLY A 529 -11.84 31.90 -23.20
N ASN A 530 -12.58 32.17 -22.12
CA ASN A 530 -12.25 31.68 -20.78
C ASN A 530 -12.67 30.22 -20.63
N ASP A 531 -11.86 29.41 -19.97
CA ASP A 531 -12.20 28.02 -19.66
C ASP A 531 -12.72 27.89 -18.23
N ILE A 532 -13.75 27.06 -18.03
CA ILE A 532 -14.27 26.69 -16.71
C ILE A 532 -14.03 25.21 -16.42
N ASP A 533 -14.03 24.82 -15.15
CA ASP A 533 -14.02 23.40 -14.80
C ASP A 533 -15.42 22.83 -14.94
N MET A 534 -15.54 21.60 -15.46
CA MET A 534 -16.80 20.88 -15.62
C MET A 534 -16.86 19.69 -14.66
N TYR A 535 -18.00 19.51 -14.01
CA TYR A 535 -18.27 18.42 -13.08
C TYR A 535 -19.35 17.53 -13.67
N VAL A 536 -19.03 16.26 -13.88
CA VAL A 536 -19.83 15.31 -14.64
C VAL A 536 -20.23 14.15 -13.73
N TYR A 537 -21.50 14.09 -13.34
CA TYR A 537 -22.01 13.01 -12.50
C TYR A 537 -22.38 11.79 -13.33
N LEU A 538 -21.92 10.62 -12.88
CA LEU A 538 -22.11 9.32 -13.53
C LEU A 538 -23.03 8.43 -12.66
N PRO A 539 -24.36 8.50 -12.84
CA PRO A 539 -25.32 7.62 -12.19
C PRO A 539 -25.29 6.19 -12.74
N ALA A 540 -25.96 5.26 -12.05
CA ALA A 540 -26.16 3.91 -12.59
C ALA A 540 -26.96 3.92 -13.91
N ASN A 541 -26.40 3.32 -14.97
CA ASN A 541 -27.09 3.11 -16.25
C ASN A 541 -27.12 1.65 -16.72
N CYS A 542 -26.47 0.74 -15.97
CA CYS A 542 -26.49 -0.69 -16.21
C CYS A 542 -26.47 -1.48 -14.89
N PHE A 543 -26.85 -2.75 -14.98
CA PHE A 543 -26.57 -3.76 -13.97
C PHE A 543 -25.36 -4.59 -14.44
N MET A 544 -24.42 -4.86 -13.53
CA MET A 544 -23.22 -5.66 -13.80
C MET A 544 -23.25 -6.93 -12.98
N LYS A 545 -23.06 -8.07 -13.64
CA LYS A 545 -22.78 -9.34 -12.99
C LYS A 545 -21.35 -9.77 -13.32
N LYS A 546 -20.49 -9.74 -12.29
CA LYS A 546 -19.13 -10.27 -12.31
C LYS A 546 -19.16 -11.77 -12.07
N THR A 547 -18.54 -12.53 -12.97
CA THR A 547 -18.25 -13.95 -12.77
C THR A 547 -16.78 -14.06 -12.40
N PRO A 548 -16.46 -14.63 -11.22
CA PRO A 548 -15.08 -14.79 -10.78
C PRO A 548 -14.23 -15.51 -11.83
N PRO A 549 -12.92 -15.22 -11.89
CA PRO A 549 -12.03 -15.93 -12.77
C PRO A 549 -11.99 -17.43 -12.41
N ALA A 550 -11.74 -18.28 -13.41
CA ALA A 550 -11.67 -19.73 -13.21
C ALA A 550 -10.46 -20.15 -12.36
N ASN A 551 -9.41 -19.33 -12.36
CA ASN A 551 -8.19 -19.42 -11.55
C ASN A 551 -7.50 -18.05 -11.52
N GLU A 552 -6.45 -17.92 -10.70
CA GLU A 552 -5.64 -16.70 -10.51
C GLU A 552 -4.97 -16.16 -11.81
N TRP A 553 -4.96 -16.93 -12.91
CA TRP A 553 -4.36 -16.57 -14.20
C TRP A 553 -5.38 -16.17 -15.28
N SER A 554 -6.67 -16.21 -14.95
CA SER A 554 -7.75 -15.88 -15.88
C SER A 554 -8.42 -14.57 -15.47
N SER A 555 -8.88 -13.78 -16.44
CA SER A 555 -9.63 -12.56 -16.15
C SER A 555 -11.07 -12.89 -15.74
N PRO A 556 -11.66 -12.12 -14.81
CA PRO A 556 -13.10 -12.21 -14.55
C PRO A 556 -13.89 -11.93 -15.83
N THR A 557 -15.05 -12.54 -15.95
CA THR A 557 -15.98 -12.25 -17.06
C THR A 557 -17.16 -11.45 -16.57
N TYR A 558 -17.59 -10.49 -17.39
CA TYR A 558 -18.64 -9.54 -17.05
C TYR A 558 -19.84 -9.73 -17.98
N SER A 559 -21.02 -9.72 -17.39
CA SER A 559 -22.30 -9.69 -18.12
C SER A 559 -23.10 -8.49 -17.66
N PHE A 560 -23.83 -7.88 -18.60
CA PHE A 560 -24.53 -6.63 -18.39
C PHE A 560 -26.00 -6.78 -18.73
N SER A 561 -26.84 -6.01 -18.05
CA SER A 561 -28.24 -5.84 -18.42
C SER A 561 -28.69 -4.41 -18.11
N ASN A 562 -29.95 -4.11 -18.40
CA ASN A 562 -30.58 -2.87 -17.93
C ASN A 562 -30.42 -2.72 -16.41
N LYS A 563 -30.27 -1.46 -15.95
CA LYS A 563 -30.14 -1.13 -14.53
C LYS A 563 -31.23 -1.79 -13.69
N SER A 564 -30.88 -2.25 -12.49
CA SER A 564 -31.86 -2.82 -11.57
C SER A 564 -32.48 -1.73 -10.71
N GLU A 565 -33.79 -1.82 -10.45
CA GLU A 565 -34.44 -0.98 -9.44
C GLU A 565 -34.05 -1.39 -8.00
N ASP A 566 -33.49 -2.60 -7.84
CA ASP A 566 -32.98 -3.11 -6.58
C ASP A 566 -31.60 -2.53 -6.28
N LYS A 567 -31.54 -1.60 -5.31
CA LYS A 567 -30.32 -0.93 -4.87
C LYS A 567 -29.30 -1.86 -4.21
N SER A 568 -29.68 -3.08 -3.83
CA SER A 568 -28.75 -4.08 -3.26
C SER A 568 -27.90 -4.79 -4.33
N LYS A 569 -28.22 -4.58 -5.61
CA LYS A 569 -27.54 -5.19 -6.74
C LYS A 569 -26.42 -4.30 -7.27
N PHE A 570 -25.35 -4.92 -7.76
CA PHE A 570 -24.19 -4.24 -8.36
C PHE A 570 -24.60 -3.42 -9.60
N ASN A 571 -24.77 -2.12 -9.38
CA ASN A 571 -25.06 -1.18 -10.44
C ASN A 571 -23.76 -0.63 -11.03
N CYS A 572 -23.78 -0.33 -12.33
CA CYS A 572 -22.64 0.20 -13.05
C CYS A 572 -23.01 1.44 -13.88
N PHE A 573 -21.98 2.21 -14.21
CA PHE A 573 -22.02 3.15 -15.32
C PHE A 573 -21.06 2.70 -16.41
N ARG A 574 -21.54 2.68 -17.65
CA ARG A 574 -20.71 2.49 -18.83
C ARG A 574 -21.15 3.40 -19.96
N TRP A 575 -20.20 3.84 -20.78
CA TRP A 575 -20.47 4.72 -21.92
C TRP A 575 -21.27 4.05 -23.05
N ASN A 576 -21.37 2.72 -23.05
CA ASN A 576 -22.27 1.98 -23.94
C ASN A 576 -23.03 0.93 -23.14
N ASN A 577 -24.27 1.21 -22.76
CA ASN A 577 -25.08 0.35 -21.92
C ASN A 577 -26.00 -0.62 -22.68
N GLU A 578 -25.65 -0.98 -23.93
CA GLU A 578 -26.46 -1.94 -24.68
C GLU A 578 -26.51 -3.32 -23.99
N PRO A 579 -27.70 -3.91 -23.76
CA PRO A 579 -27.85 -5.11 -22.92
C PRO A 579 -27.26 -6.39 -23.50
N ASP A 580 -27.21 -6.51 -24.84
CA ASP A 580 -27.03 -7.81 -25.51
C ASP A 580 -25.67 -7.98 -26.21
N GLY A 581 -24.66 -7.15 -25.90
CA GLY A 581 -23.41 -7.13 -26.66
C GLY A 581 -22.13 -6.85 -25.89
N GLN A 582 -21.06 -7.57 -26.24
CA GLN A 582 -19.69 -7.12 -25.99
C GLN A 582 -19.34 -6.02 -26.99
N PHE A 583 -18.92 -4.85 -26.50
CA PHE A 583 -18.41 -3.77 -27.33
C PHE A 583 -16.97 -4.10 -27.75
N ALA A 584 -16.74 -4.31 -29.05
CA ALA A 584 -15.41 -4.65 -29.59
C ALA A 584 -14.70 -3.48 -30.29
N GLY A 585 -15.37 -2.32 -30.40
CA GLY A 585 -14.86 -1.19 -31.16
C GLY A 585 -14.09 -0.17 -30.33
N TRP A 586 -13.79 0.99 -30.93
CA TRP A 586 -13.08 2.10 -30.29
C TRP A 586 -14.04 3.13 -29.73
N PHE A 587 -13.82 3.55 -28.48
CA PHE A 587 -14.57 4.63 -27.84
C PHE A 587 -13.63 5.61 -27.15
N SER A 588 -13.90 6.92 -27.22
CA SER A 588 -13.09 7.93 -26.53
C SER A 588 -13.90 8.93 -25.73
N VAL A 589 -13.38 9.32 -24.58
CA VAL A 589 -13.87 10.42 -23.74
C VAL A 589 -12.79 11.48 -23.68
N LEU A 590 -13.06 12.61 -24.29
CA LEU A 590 -12.07 13.64 -24.53
C LEU A 590 -12.40 14.92 -23.77
N THR A 591 -11.37 15.62 -23.35
CA THR A 591 -11.49 17.01 -22.87
C THR A 591 -10.88 17.95 -23.89
N LYS A 592 -11.45 19.15 -23.99
CA LYS A 592 -10.98 20.22 -24.88
C LYS A 592 -11.11 21.55 -24.16
N GLY A 593 -10.15 22.44 -24.42
CA GLY A 593 -10.01 23.69 -23.68
C GLY A 593 -9.09 23.46 -22.50
N LYS A 594 -8.70 24.52 -21.79
CA LYS A 594 -7.67 24.40 -20.75
C LYS A 594 -8.24 23.78 -19.45
N GLY A 595 -9.57 23.64 -19.34
CA GLY A 595 -10.29 23.41 -18.08
C GLY A 595 -10.27 21.96 -17.61
N SER A 596 -10.49 21.78 -16.31
CA SER A 596 -10.57 20.46 -15.72
C SER A 596 -11.93 19.82 -15.96
N VAL A 597 -11.95 18.50 -16.12
CA VAL A 597 -13.18 17.73 -16.15
C VAL A 597 -13.15 16.69 -15.05
N ILE A 598 -14.13 16.75 -14.15
CA ILE A 598 -14.22 15.92 -12.96
C ILE A 598 -15.43 14.99 -13.07
N PHE A 599 -15.17 13.71 -13.32
CA PHE A 599 -16.17 12.65 -13.32
C PHE A 599 -16.43 12.19 -11.89
N VAL A 600 -17.67 12.33 -11.42
CA VAL A 600 -18.10 11.94 -10.07
C VAL A 600 -18.93 10.67 -10.16
N ILE A 601 -18.43 9.58 -9.60
CA ILE A 601 -19.12 8.29 -9.61
C ILE A 601 -20.22 8.28 -8.54
N GLY A 602 -21.42 7.85 -8.92
CA GLY A 602 -22.54 7.73 -7.99
C GLY A 602 -22.29 6.73 -6.86
N ASP A 603 -22.98 6.93 -5.73
CA ASP A 603 -22.95 5.97 -4.62
C ASP A 603 -23.49 4.61 -5.05
N GLY A 604 -22.79 3.54 -4.69
CA GLY A 604 -23.11 2.17 -5.09
C GLY A 604 -22.94 1.87 -6.58
N VAL A 605 -22.22 2.74 -7.32
CA VAL A 605 -21.98 2.60 -8.76
C VAL A 605 -20.53 2.23 -9.02
N THR A 606 -20.32 1.22 -9.87
CA THR A 606 -19.01 0.93 -10.47
C THR A 606 -18.90 1.60 -11.84
N TYR A 607 -17.92 2.48 -12.04
CA TYR A 607 -17.52 2.89 -13.39
C TYR A 607 -16.83 1.71 -14.09
N PHE A 608 -17.37 1.26 -15.23
CA PHE A 608 -16.81 0.16 -15.98
C PHE A 608 -16.27 0.65 -17.33
N ALA A 609 -14.94 0.65 -17.48
CA ALA A 609 -14.29 0.92 -18.76
C ALA A 609 -14.40 -0.31 -19.66
N GLN A 610 -15.13 -0.18 -20.76
CA GLN A 610 -15.17 -1.19 -21.84
C GLN A 610 -13.81 -1.33 -22.54
N THR A 611 -13.61 -2.37 -23.34
CA THR A 611 -12.38 -2.58 -24.13
C THR A 611 -12.07 -1.37 -25.02
N ARG A 612 -10.79 -1.01 -25.16
CA ARG A 612 -10.29 0.03 -26.08
C ARG A 612 -10.85 1.43 -25.84
N VAL A 613 -11.09 1.79 -24.57
CA VAL A 613 -11.45 3.15 -24.18
C VAL A 613 -10.19 4.01 -24.09
N PHE A 614 -10.24 5.18 -24.72
CA PHE A 614 -9.31 6.27 -24.43
C PHE A 614 -10.00 7.35 -23.61
N MET A 615 -9.41 7.78 -22.51
CA MET A 615 -9.84 8.98 -21.78
C MET A 615 -8.67 9.96 -21.67
N GLY A 616 -8.87 11.23 -22.03
CA GLY A 616 -7.80 12.23 -21.90
C GLY A 616 -8.03 13.49 -22.71
N HIS A 617 -7.07 14.42 -22.67
CA HIS A 617 -7.19 15.67 -23.42
C HIS A 617 -7.00 15.47 -24.94
N TYR A 618 -7.80 16.18 -25.74
CA TYR A 618 -7.83 16.06 -27.20
C TYR A 618 -6.44 16.32 -27.83
N ASN A 619 -5.76 17.40 -27.43
CA ASN A 619 -4.42 17.71 -27.93
C ASN A 619 -3.35 16.73 -27.43
N LEU A 620 -3.56 16.07 -26.28
CA LEU A 620 -2.66 15.04 -25.79
C LEU A 620 -2.79 13.78 -26.65
N LEU A 621 -4.02 13.37 -26.98
CA LEU A 621 -4.27 12.29 -27.94
C LEU A 621 -3.58 12.57 -29.28
N LYS A 622 -3.73 13.79 -29.80
CA LYS A 622 -3.10 14.21 -31.06
C LYS A 622 -1.57 14.13 -31.04
N GLU A 623 -0.94 14.45 -29.90
CA GLU A 623 0.52 14.42 -29.79
C GLU A 623 1.06 13.01 -29.64
N VAL A 624 0.43 12.19 -28.79
CA VAL A 624 0.88 10.83 -28.52
C VAL A 624 0.54 9.90 -29.68
N LEU A 625 -0.67 10.04 -30.23
CA LEU A 625 -1.26 9.18 -31.25
C LEU A 625 -1.84 10.01 -32.41
N PRO A 626 -1.00 10.64 -33.25
CA PRO A 626 -1.47 11.51 -34.33
C PRO A 626 -2.36 10.81 -35.36
N ASP A 627 -2.14 9.50 -35.58
CA ASP A 627 -2.92 8.69 -36.52
C ASP A 627 -4.24 8.16 -35.92
N ALA A 628 -4.50 8.45 -34.63
CA ALA A 628 -5.72 7.99 -33.98
C ALA A 628 -6.95 8.79 -34.42
N ILE A 629 -6.78 10.05 -34.83
CA ILE A 629 -7.88 10.94 -35.17
C ILE A 629 -8.02 11.01 -36.69
N ALA A 630 -9.09 10.43 -37.22
CA ALA A 630 -9.44 10.51 -38.63
C ALA A 630 -9.98 11.91 -38.99
N ALA A 631 -9.95 12.25 -40.29
CA ALA A 631 -10.43 13.54 -40.79
C ALA A 631 -11.93 13.79 -40.52
N ASP A 632 -12.72 12.73 -40.33
CA ASP A 632 -14.15 12.77 -39.99
C ASP A 632 -14.41 12.79 -38.47
N GLY A 633 -13.35 12.94 -37.66
CA GLY A 633 -13.44 13.04 -36.20
C GLY A 633 -13.54 11.69 -35.48
N LYS A 634 -13.44 10.55 -36.19
CA LYS A 634 -13.38 9.23 -35.55
C LYS A 634 -12.05 9.02 -34.84
N VAL A 635 -12.10 8.42 -33.66
CA VAL A 635 -10.91 8.09 -32.87
C VAL A 635 -10.68 6.58 -32.83
N THR A 636 -9.60 6.10 -33.46
CA THR A 636 -9.27 4.68 -33.57
C THR A 636 -7.81 4.41 -33.17
N ASN A 637 -7.40 3.14 -33.07
CA ASN A 637 -6.00 2.76 -32.77
C ASN A 637 -5.43 3.39 -31.49
N THR A 638 -6.26 3.54 -30.44
CA THR A 638 -5.84 4.12 -29.16
C THR A 638 -5.02 3.15 -28.29
N ASP A 639 -4.79 1.94 -28.79
CA ASP A 639 -3.95 0.88 -28.22
C ASP A 639 -2.45 1.02 -28.55
N LYS A 640 -2.04 2.05 -29.27
CA LYS A 640 -0.61 2.26 -29.64
C LYS A 640 0.18 3.14 -28.66
N PHE A 641 -0.39 3.41 -27.49
CA PHE A 641 0.31 4.14 -26.41
C PHE A 641 1.57 3.37 -25.94
N SER A 642 2.71 4.07 -25.83
CA SER A 642 4.03 3.46 -25.53
C SER A 642 4.99 4.43 -24.82
N GLU A 643 6.06 3.91 -24.22
CA GLU A 643 7.03 4.69 -23.43
C GLU A 643 7.71 5.75 -24.30
N ALA A 644 8.14 5.35 -25.48
CA ALA A 644 8.81 6.22 -26.44
C ALA A 644 7.95 7.44 -26.80
N LYS A 645 6.63 7.26 -26.93
CA LYS A 645 5.70 8.36 -27.23
C LYS A 645 5.57 9.34 -26.06
N ILE A 646 5.62 8.85 -24.82
CA ILE A 646 5.53 9.72 -23.65
C ILE A 646 6.85 10.41 -23.34
N SER A 647 7.98 9.70 -23.42
CA SER A 647 9.31 10.30 -23.32
C SER A 647 9.58 11.35 -24.40
N ALA A 648 8.85 11.30 -25.53
CA ALA A 648 8.91 12.33 -26.56
C ALA A 648 8.29 13.66 -26.09
N ILE A 649 7.28 13.64 -25.23
CA ILE A 649 6.54 14.84 -24.79
C ILE A 649 6.83 15.27 -23.35
N MET A 650 7.31 14.36 -22.51
CA MET A 650 7.64 14.59 -21.10
C MET A 650 9.15 14.79 -20.90
N ARG A 651 9.56 15.52 -19.86
CA ARG A 651 10.96 15.75 -19.49
C ARG A 651 11.58 14.55 -18.75
N THR A 652 11.31 13.31 -19.19
CA THR A 652 11.64 12.06 -18.45
C THR A 652 13.11 11.85 -18.09
N ASN A 653 14.02 12.62 -18.71
CA ASN A 653 15.47 12.52 -18.50
C ASN A 653 16.04 13.81 -17.86
N ASP A 654 15.18 14.62 -17.23
CA ASP A 654 15.62 15.78 -16.48
C ASP A 654 16.47 15.39 -15.27
N THR A 655 17.50 16.18 -14.96
CA THR A 655 18.37 15.95 -13.81
C THR A 655 17.64 16.19 -12.48
N ASP A 656 16.62 17.05 -12.47
CA ASP A 656 15.72 17.20 -11.31
C ASP A 656 14.56 16.22 -11.46
N ALA A 657 14.52 15.19 -10.61
CA ALA A 657 13.49 14.14 -10.64
C ALA A 657 12.07 14.72 -10.58
N ARG A 658 11.86 15.84 -9.88
CA ARG A 658 10.54 16.50 -9.80
C ARG A 658 10.08 16.98 -11.18
N LYS A 659 11.01 17.43 -12.03
CA LYS A 659 10.72 17.95 -13.37
C LYS A 659 10.48 16.85 -14.39
N GLN A 660 10.82 15.60 -14.11
CA GLN A 660 10.58 14.47 -15.01
C GLN A 660 9.09 14.22 -15.27
N THR A 661 8.24 14.68 -14.37
CA THR A 661 6.78 14.61 -14.46
C THR A 661 6.15 15.75 -15.30
N LEU A 662 6.95 16.65 -15.87
CA LEU A 662 6.48 17.83 -16.62
C LEU A 662 6.53 17.61 -18.14
N PHE A 663 5.58 18.21 -18.86
CA PHE A 663 5.65 18.34 -20.32
C PHE A 663 6.84 19.21 -20.74
N LYS A 664 7.43 18.93 -21.90
CA LYS A 664 8.48 19.75 -22.50
C LYS A 664 7.90 21.10 -22.96
N GLN A 665 8.64 22.18 -22.75
CA GLN A 665 8.17 23.54 -23.06
C GLN A 665 7.72 23.72 -24.52
N ASN A 666 8.45 23.15 -25.48
CA ASN A 666 8.11 23.22 -26.90
C ASN A 666 6.75 22.55 -27.23
N ILE A 667 6.33 21.54 -26.46
CA ILE A 667 5.02 20.90 -26.61
C ILE A 667 3.92 21.82 -26.07
N LEU A 668 4.17 22.49 -24.94
CA LEU A 668 3.23 23.44 -24.34
C LEU A 668 2.98 24.64 -25.25
N ASP A 669 4.06 25.22 -25.79
CA ASP A 669 4.00 26.38 -26.68
C ASP A 669 3.21 26.08 -27.96
N LYS A 670 3.31 24.85 -28.48
CA LYS A 670 2.58 24.37 -29.67
C LYS A 670 1.06 24.49 -29.52
N TYR A 671 0.53 24.31 -28.30
CA TYR A 671 -0.91 24.29 -28.04
C TYR A 671 -1.42 25.49 -27.24
N LYS A 672 -0.55 26.46 -26.91
CA LYS A 672 -0.89 27.65 -26.11
C LYS A 672 -2.13 28.41 -26.61
N ASN A 673 -2.31 28.47 -27.93
CA ASN A 673 -3.42 29.18 -28.60
C ASN A 673 -4.52 28.24 -29.12
N SER A 674 -4.53 26.97 -28.72
CA SER A 674 -5.44 25.94 -29.25
C SER A 674 -6.09 25.11 -28.15
N GLY A 675 -6.48 25.77 -27.05
CA GLY A 675 -7.10 25.11 -25.89
C GLY A 675 -6.11 24.44 -24.94
N GLY A 676 -4.79 24.57 -25.14
CA GLY A 676 -3.78 23.99 -24.25
C GLY A 676 -3.58 22.48 -24.42
N ILE A 677 -2.71 21.90 -23.59
CA ILE A 677 -2.49 20.46 -23.50
C ILE A 677 -2.28 20.13 -22.03
N HIS A 678 -3.07 19.22 -21.47
CA HIS A 678 -2.99 18.85 -20.05
C HIS A 678 -3.52 17.42 -19.81
N ASN A 679 -3.40 16.95 -18.58
CA ASN A 679 -3.96 15.70 -18.07
C ASN A 679 -4.98 15.96 -16.94
N ASN A 680 -5.56 17.16 -16.84
CA ASN A 680 -6.59 17.54 -15.85
C ASN A 680 -7.97 16.90 -16.08
N LEU A 681 -7.99 15.59 -16.21
CA LEU A 681 -9.19 14.77 -16.18
C LEU A 681 -9.18 14.00 -14.87
N PHE A 682 -10.26 14.05 -14.09
CA PHE A 682 -10.33 13.42 -12.78
C PHE A 682 -11.51 12.44 -12.76
N VAL A 683 -11.30 11.24 -12.22
CA VAL A 683 -12.36 10.26 -11.90
C VAL A 683 -12.38 10.08 -10.40
N VAL A 684 -13.52 10.40 -9.78
CA VAL A 684 -13.67 10.51 -8.34
C VAL A 684 -14.71 9.52 -7.85
N ALA A 685 -14.29 8.57 -7.01
CA ALA A 685 -15.13 7.57 -6.35
C ALA A 685 -14.84 7.54 -4.84
N ILE A 686 -15.56 8.37 -4.08
CA ILE A 686 -15.31 8.59 -2.64
C ILE A 686 -16.16 7.74 -1.70
N ASN A 687 -17.25 7.15 -2.19
CA ASN A 687 -18.09 6.30 -1.35
C ASN A 687 -17.44 4.91 -1.26
N LYS A 688 -17.49 4.29 -0.07
CA LYS A 688 -16.98 2.92 0.16
C LYS A 688 -17.62 1.88 -0.76
N ASN A 689 -18.79 2.18 -1.33
CA ASN A 689 -19.54 1.29 -2.24
C ASN A 689 -19.39 1.66 -3.72
N SER A 690 -18.60 2.69 -4.06
CA SER A 690 -18.31 3.08 -5.44
C SER A 690 -16.97 2.52 -5.88
N ASP A 691 -16.85 2.20 -7.17
CA ASP A 691 -15.68 1.50 -7.71
C ASP A 691 -15.36 2.00 -9.14
N VAL A 692 -14.13 1.77 -9.60
CA VAL A 692 -13.59 2.17 -10.89
C VAL A 692 -12.83 0.97 -11.47
N ASN A 693 -13.39 0.37 -12.51
CA ASN A 693 -12.89 -0.85 -13.10
C ASN A 693 -12.32 -0.60 -14.52
N PHE A 694 -11.04 -0.93 -14.69
CA PHE A 694 -10.32 -0.90 -15.97
C PHE A 694 -9.82 -2.29 -16.42
N ASP A 695 -10.42 -3.38 -15.95
CA ASP A 695 -9.97 -4.75 -16.22
C ASP A 695 -10.01 -5.13 -17.71
N MET A 696 -10.87 -4.48 -18.51
CA MET A 696 -10.97 -4.76 -19.95
C MET A 696 -9.72 -4.33 -20.71
N GLN A 697 -9.42 -5.01 -21.82
CA GLN A 697 -8.15 -4.87 -22.54
C GLN A 697 -8.01 -3.52 -23.28
N TYR A 698 -6.75 -3.12 -23.49
CA TYR A 698 -6.34 -1.98 -24.33
C TYR A 698 -6.88 -0.61 -23.92
N ASN A 699 -7.21 -0.43 -22.65
CA ASN A 699 -7.62 0.87 -22.13
C ASN A 699 -6.44 1.83 -21.98
N THR A 700 -6.69 3.11 -22.24
CA THR A 700 -5.71 4.20 -22.07
C THR A 700 -6.36 5.34 -21.29
N PHE A 701 -5.78 5.70 -20.15
CA PHE A 701 -6.29 6.76 -19.27
C PHE A 701 -5.24 7.85 -19.03
N CYS A 702 -5.51 9.07 -19.49
CA CYS A 702 -4.66 10.22 -19.27
C CYS A 702 -5.36 11.19 -18.30
N GLY A 703 -5.19 10.97 -17.00
CA GLY A 703 -5.87 11.70 -15.94
C GLY A 703 -5.58 11.17 -14.55
N PHE A 704 -6.37 11.57 -13.56
CA PHE A 704 -6.24 11.21 -12.16
C PHE A 704 -7.44 10.40 -11.69
N ILE A 705 -7.19 9.32 -10.94
CA ILE A 705 -8.25 8.59 -10.23
C ILE A 705 -8.08 8.85 -8.74
N TYR A 706 -9.13 9.35 -8.12
CA TYR A 706 -9.24 9.51 -6.68
C TYR A 706 -10.34 8.59 -6.17
N ALA A 707 -9.95 7.45 -5.63
CA ALA A 707 -10.84 6.42 -5.12
C ALA A 707 -10.25 5.76 -3.86
N PRO A 708 -10.11 6.51 -2.75
CA PRO A 708 -9.28 6.10 -1.61
C PRO A 708 -9.74 4.81 -0.92
N TYR A 709 -10.97 4.36 -1.11
CA TYR A 709 -11.54 3.14 -0.49
C TYR A 709 -11.58 1.93 -1.44
N MET A 710 -11.02 2.06 -2.63
CA MET A 710 -11.19 1.10 -3.72
C MET A 710 -9.91 0.33 -4.02
N THR A 711 -10.04 -0.96 -4.29
CA THR A 711 -8.99 -1.78 -4.92
C THR A 711 -8.93 -1.51 -6.41
N PHE A 712 -7.81 -0.95 -6.90
CA PHE A 712 -7.63 -0.74 -8.33
C PHE A 712 -7.07 -1.98 -9.01
N GLY A 713 -7.91 -2.65 -9.81
CA GLY A 713 -7.50 -3.78 -10.64
C GLY A 713 -7.20 -3.39 -12.09
N ALA A 714 -6.05 -3.85 -12.60
CA ALA A 714 -5.73 -3.81 -14.03
C ALA A 714 -4.69 -4.90 -14.40
N GLY A 715 -4.75 -5.49 -15.60
CA GLY A 715 -3.65 -6.36 -16.07
C GLY A 715 -3.63 -7.79 -15.54
N LYS A 716 -4.79 -8.39 -15.27
CA LYS A 716 -4.92 -9.80 -14.79
C LYS A 716 -4.90 -10.87 -15.90
N SER A 717 -4.76 -10.49 -17.16
CA SER A 717 -4.55 -11.44 -18.28
C SER A 717 -3.24 -11.16 -19.02
N THR A 718 -2.82 -12.09 -19.87
CA THR A 718 -1.52 -12.10 -20.56
C THR A 718 -1.35 -11.06 -21.69
N GLU A 719 -2.30 -10.14 -21.91
CA GLU A 719 -2.37 -9.27 -23.11
C GLU A 719 -2.55 -7.76 -22.80
N GLY A 720 -1.50 -6.97 -22.58
CA GLY A 720 -1.50 -5.51 -22.87
C GLY A 720 -2.69 -4.65 -22.40
N HIS A 721 -3.09 -4.76 -21.14
CA HIS A 721 -4.43 -4.33 -20.71
C HIS A 721 -4.64 -2.83 -20.45
N PHE A 722 -3.69 -2.10 -19.90
CA PHE A 722 -3.92 -0.72 -19.44
C PHE A 722 -2.69 0.17 -19.60
N ALA A 723 -2.88 1.37 -20.15
CA ALA A 723 -1.87 2.41 -20.24
C ALA A 723 -2.35 3.68 -19.51
N MET A 724 -1.45 4.39 -18.84
CA MET A 724 -1.81 5.57 -18.07
C MET A 724 -0.78 6.70 -18.11
N LEU A 725 -1.28 7.94 -18.11
CA LEU A 725 -0.53 9.17 -17.89
C LEU A 725 -1.28 10.06 -16.88
N GLY A 726 -0.83 10.09 -15.62
CA GLY A 726 -1.51 10.87 -14.57
C GLY A 726 -1.29 10.29 -13.18
N GLY A 727 -2.30 10.21 -12.31
CA GLY A 727 -2.11 9.73 -10.93
C GLY A 727 -3.23 8.83 -10.41
N LEU A 728 -2.91 7.96 -9.46
CA LEU A 728 -3.86 7.10 -8.75
C LEU A 728 -3.73 7.34 -7.26
N ILE A 729 -4.84 7.64 -6.59
CA ILE A 729 -4.97 7.60 -5.13
C ILE A 729 -6.09 6.61 -4.84
N VAL A 730 -5.72 5.40 -4.47
CA VAL A 730 -6.62 4.26 -4.31
C VAL A 730 -6.30 3.53 -3.03
N SER A 731 -7.13 2.57 -2.60
CA SER A 731 -6.84 1.83 -1.36
C SER A 731 -5.66 0.89 -1.50
N ASP A 732 -5.71 0.06 -2.54
CA ASP A 732 -4.69 -0.94 -2.86
C ASP A 732 -4.69 -1.19 -4.37
N TYR A 733 -3.70 -1.97 -4.84
CA TYR A 733 -3.49 -2.25 -6.26
C TYR A 733 -3.44 -3.75 -6.51
N GLU A 734 -4.09 -4.18 -7.59
CA GLU A 734 -3.98 -5.54 -8.11
C GLU A 734 -3.57 -5.48 -9.59
N MET A 735 -2.27 -5.26 -9.82
CA MET A 735 -1.65 -5.03 -11.12
C MET A 735 -0.49 -6.00 -11.39
N PRO A 736 -0.76 -7.33 -11.51
CA PRO A 736 0.28 -8.36 -11.55
C PRO A 736 1.04 -8.42 -12.87
N ASN A 737 0.47 -7.91 -13.97
CA ASN A 737 1.12 -7.90 -15.28
C ASN A 737 0.62 -6.73 -16.15
N THR A 738 1.17 -5.54 -15.93
CA THR A 738 0.98 -4.45 -16.89
C THR A 738 2.07 -4.56 -17.95
N SER A 739 1.73 -4.82 -19.22
CA SER A 739 2.71 -4.82 -20.30
C SER A 739 2.75 -3.50 -21.09
N ARG A 740 2.02 -2.47 -20.62
CA ARG A 740 1.91 -1.14 -21.24
C ARG A 740 2.25 -0.06 -20.22
N VAL A 741 2.58 1.12 -20.73
CA VAL A 741 3.20 2.21 -19.97
C VAL A 741 2.27 2.83 -18.97
N TYR A 742 2.72 2.86 -17.73
CA TYR A 742 2.14 3.61 -16.63
C TYR A 742 3.14 4.71 -16.26
N MET A 743 2.85 5.98 -16.55
CA MET A 743 3.67 7.10 -16.08
C MET A 743 2.86 7.93 -15.10
N ALA A 744 3.28 7.88 -13.84
CA ALA A 744 2.75 8.74 -12.82
C ALA A 744 3.25 10.18 -13.04
N THR A 745 2.35 11.09 -13.42
CA THR A 745 2.64 12.48 -13.75
C THR A 745 1.77 13.39 -12.92
N ILE A 746 2.29 14.55 -12.51
CA ILE A 746 1.50 15.56 -11.80
C ILE A 746 0.42 16.15 -12.73
N PRO A 747 -0.69 16.68 -12.17
CA PRO A 747 -1.68 17.42 -12.96
C PRO A 747 -0.99 18.61 -13.60
N TYR A 748 -1.13 18.75 -14.91
CA TYR A 748 -0.53 19.84 -15.65
C TYR A 748 -1.44 21.07 -15.64
N ASP A 749 -0.85 22.24 -15.41
CA ASP A 749 -1.39 23.59 -15.62
C ASP A 749 -1.89 24.32 -14.37
N TYR A 750 -0.93 24.98 -13.71
CA TYR A 750 -1.17 26.10 -12.80
C TYR A 750 -0.79 27.44 -13.47
N TYR A 751 -0.11 27.43 -14.62
CA TYR A 751 0.69 28.57 -15.10
C TYR A 751 -0.14 29.79 -15.53
N ASP A 752 -1.26 29.59 -16.21
CA ASP A 752 -2.02 30.70 -16.82
C ASP A 752 -3.28 31.13 -16.04
N ARG A 753 -3.79 30.31 -15.11
CA ARG A 753 -5.17 30.49 -14.60
C ARG A 753 -5.29 30.91 -13.12
N TYR A 754 -4.33 30.56 -12.27
CA TYR A 754 -4.45 30.77 -10.80
C TYR A 754 -3.19 31.25 -10.08
N VAL A 755 -2.05 31.35 -10.76
CA VAL A 755 -0.84 31.90 -10.13
C VAL A 755 -0.85 33.42 -10.21
N ASP A 756 -0.50 34.07 -9.10
CA ASP A 756 -0.23 35.49 -9.08
C ASP A 756 0.75 35.85 -10.22
N SER A 757 0.32 36.79 -11.06
CA SER A 757 1.11 37.33 -12.17
C SER A 757 2.52 37.78 -11.74
N THR A 758 2.73 38.08 -10.46
CA THR A 758 4.00 38.53 -9.87
C THR A 758 5.02 37.42 -9.59
N LEU A 759 4.63 36.15 -9.51
CA LEU A 759 5.57 35.05 -9.23
C LEU A 759 6.53 34.79 -10.40
N THR A 760 7.79 34.46 -10.10
CA THR A 760 8.79 34.05 -11.08
C THR A 760 8.52 32.65 -11.63
N GLY A 761 9.20 32.26 -12.72
CA GLY A 761 9.02 30.94 -13.34
C GLY A 761 9.32 29.76 -12.40
N ALA A 762 10.28 29.91 -11.48
CA ALA A 762 10.63 28.87 -10.49
C ALA A 762 9.60 28.79 -9.35
N GLU A 763 9.17 29.94 -8.81
CA GLU A 763 8.11 29.99 -7.79
C GLU A 763 6.77 29.46 -8.35
N LYS A 764 6.52 29.69 -9.64
CA LYS A 764 5.42 29.09 -10.40
C LYS A 764 5.55 27.59 -10.62
N GLU A 765 6.76 27.04 -10.61
CA GLU A 765 6.97 25.59 -10.69
C GLU A 765 6.67 24.94 -9.33
N ASP A 766 7.10 25.56 -8.23
CA ASP A 766 6.85 25.07 -6.87
C ASP A 766 5.35 25.18 -6.48
N ALA A 767 4.66 26.24 -6.88
CA ALA A 767 3.22 26.43 -6.58
C ALA A 767 2.28 25.43 -7.28
N ARG A 768 2.77 24.62 -8.23
CA ARG A 768 1.96 23.63 -8.97
C ARG A 768 1.52 22.46 -8.11
N PHE A 769 2.26 22.14 -7.05
CA PHE A 769 1.97 21.02 -6.15
C PHE A 769 0.72 21.24 -5.28
N ASP A 770 0.22 22.49 -5.18
CA ASP A 770 -0.95 22.87 -4.38
C ASP A 770 -2.27 22.88 -5.21
N TYR A 771 -2.23 22.47 -6.47
CA TYR A 771 -3.35 22.66 -7.41
C TYR A 771 -4.63 21.88 -7.05
N MET A 772 -4.48 20.61 -6.66
CA MET A 772 -5.64 19.79 -6.30
C MET A 772 -6.39 20.38 -5.11
N GLU A 773 -5.66 20.84 -4.08
CA GLU A 773 -6.24 21.48 -2.90
C GLU A 773 -7.11 22.69 -3.28
N LYS A 774 -6.67 23.50 -4.26
CA LYS A 774 -7.41 24.66 -4.75
C LYS A 774 -8.59 24.32 -5.65
N LEU A 775 -8.51 23.24 -6.44
CA LEU A 775 -9.65 22.76 -7.21
C LEU A 775 -10.75 22.22 -6.28
N ILE A 776 -10.35 21.55 -5.20
CA ILE A 776 -11.25 21.03 -4.16
C ILE A 776 -11.91 22.20 -3.42
N SER A 777 -11.13 23.20 -2.98
CA SER A 777 -11.65 24.34 -2.22
C SER A 777 -12.56 25.25 -3.04
N ASN A 778 -12.24 25.48 -4.32
CA ASN A 778 -13.03 26.32 -5.22
C ASN A 778 -14.22 25.60 -5.87
N SER A 779 -14.35 24.27 -5.70
CA SER A 779 -15.48 23.52 -6.27
C SER A 779 -16.83 23.96 -5.69
N GLY A 780 -16.88 24.78 -4.64
CA GLY A 780 -18.11 25.47 -4.22
C GLY A 780 -19.02 24.64 -3.33
N GLY A 781 -18.46 23.79 -2.46
CA GLY A 781 -19.16 23.56 -1.20
C GLY A 781 -19.10 24.85 -0.40
N GLU A 782 -20.18 25.25 0.27
CA GLU A 782 -19.96 25.79 1.61
C GLU A 782 -19.18 24.71 2.36
N ILE A 783 -17.86 24.81 2.28
CA ILE A 783 -16.99 24.35 3.34
C ILE A 783 -17.50 25.19 4.50
N GLY A 784 -18.42 24.63 5.28
CA GLY A 784 -18.54 25.03 6.68
C GLY A 784 -17.11 25.13 7.15
N THR A 785 -16.71 26.34 7.50
CA THR A 785 -15.33 26.79 7.50
C THR A 785 -14.52 25.95 8.49
N LEU A 786 -14.01 24.79 8.05
CA LEU A 786 -12.99 24.00 8.72
C LEU A 786 -11.64 24.28 8.05
N GLY A 787 -11.47 25.53 7.60
CA GLY A 787 -10.22 26.15 7.23
C GLY A 787 -9.86 27.25 8.22
N SER A 788 -10.04 27.02 9.53
CA SER A 788 -9.24 27.64 10.59
C SER A 788 -9.61 27.00 11.93
N SER A 789 -8.63 26.38 12.59
CA SER A 789 -8.67 25.60 13.84
C SER A 789 -9.27 24.18 13.73
N SER A 790 -8.42 23.18 13.95
CA SER A 790 -8.69 21.75 14.13
C SER A 790 -9.19 20.91 12.95
N SER A 791 -8.30 20.58 11.99
CA SER A 791 -8.33 19.20 11.46
C SER A 791 -7.75 18.30 12.54
N ARG A 792 -8.39 17.16 12.84
CA ARG A 792 -8.00 16.20 13.89
C ARG A 792 -7.90 14.81 13.25
N SER A 793 -6.68 14.34 13.00
CA SER A 793 -6.40 13.00 12.46
C SER A 793 -5.75 12.10 13.53
N TRP A 794 -6.09 10.80 13.55
CA TRP A 794 -5.59 9.79 14.51
C TRP A 794 -4.59 8.81 13.86
N ARG A 795 -3.47 8.53 14.53
CA ARG A 795 -2.52 7.47 14.12
C ARG A 795 -2.32 6.39 15.19
N LYS A 796 -2.68 5.14 14.90
CA LYS A 796 -2.44 3.97 15.77
C LYS A 796 -0.99 3.49 15.64
N TYR A 797 -0.24 3.54 16.73
CA TYR A 797 1.09 2.97 16.88
C TYR A 797 0.98 1.67 17.69
N GLY A 798 1.23 0.55 17.03
CA GLY A 798 1.33 -0.78 17.64
C GLY A 798 -0.01 -1.52 17.82
N TYR A 799 -0.04 -2.75 17.34
CA TYR A 799 -0.73 -3.84 18.04
C TYR A 799 0.38 -4.64 18.74
N ASN A 800 0.13 -5.03 19.99
CA ASN A 800 1.09 -5.72 20.87
C ASN A 800 2.07 -6.66 20.16
#